data_AF-A0A850AB07-F1
#
_entry.id   AF-A0A850AB07-F1
#
_cell.length_a   1.000
_cell.length_b   1.000
_cell.length_c   1.000
_cell.angle_alpha   90.00
_cell.angle_beta   90.00
_cell.angle_gamma   90.00
#
_symmetry.space_group_name_H-M   'P 1'
#
loop_
_entity.id
_entity.type
_entity.pdbx_description
1 polymer ?
#
loop_
_entity_poly.entity_id
_entity_poly.type
_entity_poly.pdbx_seq_one_letter_code
_entity_poly.pdbx_strand_id
1 'polypeptide(L)'
;MPRMLDFHLEPQGEAHRYTVKVYPRGDSQLLAQDDFEFPVSFLTGFEISRMDAEGGDPRERLERLTAFGQKLYQKLFTPPIKAAWEAAAAGDDFLTLCLRVSPDPACAGLQALPWETLHDGQEFIAAGARSGLSRLPLDIDPRPPAPPLPPPLKMLALVSSPLDLKETERLQIEREQEILLQAVNSPAGQGAIALEFEDEAKLPILETALENHYHILHYSGHGISPENGGGLLLEDLHGNRRPATVEELLSAIRKSGDSLKLVALSGCQTARTLHSGGFRDLARGLARQGVPAVIAMQFSISDDAGLLFAEQFYLRVAAGLPLEQALSATRRQMLYSDKPHLQADALAAVLIAADGNCLKVEAKAEAEAKEGGLKIDFSFHLPLAQLSRGFYGRRKEYREIRDALVFRGDRAVIVHGIGGIGKTALISYSAERLRKHFKGVYAFNCSVGALAPERILLELHRYFERLGVNELQALLHQSFPPEQLATYLAQFLSQWPLLLIFDNFESQLTPAPVRPPDKDVRIPANLSGLNRPGLTGSTHSIAEVNLREFMAALVKATATGTRFLFTTRYRFDLESKRVGNIRELPLHDLSRPEALGLMQKLPRLSGADFPEKLRAFKTFGGHPYALVALDRHCAHQPLTKALENAAGLHGELREFLVLELNYSQLSERARELLDRLSAFRVPVAPGAAEWVMGEKVNTNAAVELLKRIDREKLPEQFKNLDDAKLLELLEKSLPQQRKAENLTQPIKELADWGLLTPILEAGSLAQLAVHSLVRDFCRERHNREAWRLLLRDAAAFYTNQTKLIRRDDKSPAALWSEMEAFELRMEAGDWEDAANLLMNAGPLLDRWGWGRYLESQYNRLLDKAGKPTLAKILHNRAILLQNRGDYGAALEHYRQSLEIEEELGNRAGVAITLHQIGMIHQQRGEYGAALEQYRQSLAIKEEIGDRAGVAKTLHQIGMIHQDRGDYGAALEQYRQSLEIVEEIGDRAGVAKTLHQIGMIHQARGDYGAALEQYRQSLEIEEELGNRAGVAQSLHQIGMIHQDRGEYGAALEQYRQSLEIVEEIGDRAGVAQTLHQIGMIHQQRGEYGAALEHYRQSLEIEEELGNRAGVAESRAQIGKLFTETARYPEALEHLFFALAELAQMQSPNAQIVANMLKTLRGKWGAAHFDPAWQKATGQPAPDWVK
;
A
#
# COMPACT_ATOMS: atom_id res chain seq x y z
N MET A 1 24.07 -34.60 -27.61
CA MET A 1 22.99 -34.01 -28.44
C MET A 1 22.09 -35.14 -28.87
N PRO A 2 20.76 -34.94 -28.98
CA PRO A 2 19.91 -35.99 -29.52
C PRO A 2 20.42 -36.38 -30.90
N ARG A 3 20.55 -37.68 -31.15
CA ARG A 3 20.82 -38.18 -32.51
C ARG A 3 19.54 -38.00 -33.31
N MET A 4 19.62 -37.49 -34.53
CA MET A 4 18.44 -37.24 -35.36
C MET A 4 18.59 -37.95 -36.69
N LEU A 5 17.55 -38.68 -37.09
CA LEU A 5 17.46 -39.32 -38.40
C LEU A 5 16.37 -38.63 -39.23
N ASP A 6 16.76 -38.13 -40.41
CA ASP A 6 15.88 -37.48 -41.37
C ASP A 6 15.27 -38.54 -42.29
N PHE A 7 13.95 -38.72 -42.22
CA PHE A 7 13.17 -39.64 -43.06
C PHE A 7 12.54 -38.86 -44.21
N HIS A 8 13.17 -38.89 -45.38
CA HIS A 8 12.71 -38.20 -46.58
C HIS A 8 11.66 -39.04 -47.30
N LEU A 9 10.44 -38.52 -47.42
CA LEU A 9 9.33 -39.16 -48.14
C LEU A 9 9.05 -38.42 -49.45
N GLU A 10 9.32 -39.10 -50.56
CA GLU A 10 9.25 -38.54 -51.92
C GLU A 10 8.30 -39.36 -52.82
N PRO A 11 7.60 -38.74 -53.79
CA PRO A 11 6.74 -39.47 -54.72
C PRO A 11 7.56 -40.17 -55.82
N GLN A 12 7.09 -41.34 -56.29
CA GLN A 12 7.74 -42.10 -57.37
C GLN A 12 7.18 -41.82 -58.78
N GLY A 13 6.35 -40.79 -58.96
CA GLY A 13 5.69 -40.50 -60.24
C GLY A 13 4.50 -41.40 -60.59
N GLU A 14 4.37 -42.58 -59.95
CA GLU A 14 3.14 -43.38 -59.93
C GLU A 14 2.24 -42.96 -58.76
N ALA A 15 0.92 -42.93 -58.98
CA ALA A 15 -0.03 -42.54 -57.95
C ALA A 15 0.08 -43.48 -56.72
N HIS A 16 0.21 -42.89 -55.53
CA HIS A 16 0.20 -43.60 -54.23
C HIS A 16 1.43 -44.45 -53.88
N ARG A 17 2.49 -44.38 -54.70
CA ARG A 17 3.81 -44.96 -54.39
C ARG A 17 4.82 -43.90 -53.99
N TYR A 18 5.59 -44.24 -52.97
CA TYR A 18 6.51 -43.32 -52.32
C TYR A 18 7.81 -44.04 -51.98
N THR A 19 8.90 -43.29 -51.95
CA THR A 19 10.20 -43.77 -51.48
C THR A 19 10.52 -43.11 -50.15
N VAL A 20 10.99 -43.91 -49.18
CA VAL A 20 11.60 -43.40 -47.94
C VAL A 20 13.11 -43.50 -48.04
N LYS A 21 13.81 -42.41 -47.76
CA LYS A 21 15.28 -42.36 -47.63
C LYS A 21 15.64 -41.86 -46.24
N VAL A 22 16.55 -42.56 -45.56
CA VAL A 22 16.96 -42.24 -44.18
C VAL A 22 18.39 -41.75 -44.15
N TYR A 23 18.58 -40.57 -43.56
CA TYR A 23 19.87 -39.91 -43.41
C TYR A 23 20.15 -39.57 -41.95
N PRO A 24 21.40 -39.58 -41.46
CA PRO A 24 21.75 -38.90 -40.23
C PRO A 24 21.64 -37.38 -40.45
N ARG A 25 21.06 -36.65 -39.49
CA ARG A 25 20.91 -35.19 -39.59
C ARG A 25 22.27 -34.50 -39.76
N GLY A 26 22.43 -33.72 -40.83
CA GLY A 26 23.67 -33.00 -41.14
C GLY A 26 24.71 -33.83 -41.90
N ASP A 27 24.39 -35.07 -42.27
CA ASP A 27 25.23 -35.96 -43.08
C ASP A 27 24.46 -36.37 -44.35
N SER A 28 25.11 -36.27 -45.51
CA SER A 28 24.53 -36.68 -46.80
C SER A 28 24.61 -38.19 -47.05
N GLN A 29 25.26 -38.97 -46.17
CA GLN A 29 25.37 -40.41 -46.32
C GLN A 29 24.02 -41.12 -46.10
N LEU A 30 23.51 -41.76 -47.15
CA LEU A 30 22.28 -42.56 -47.08
C LEU A 30 22.51 -43.81 -46.21
N LEU A 31 21.68 -43.99 -45.18
CA LEU A 31 21.73 -45.17 -44.29
C LEU A 31 20.86 -46.31 -44.81
N ALA A 32 19.65 -45.98 -45.26
CA ALA A 32 18.69 -46.95 -45.78
C ALA A 32 17.71 -46.26 -46.73
N GLN A 33 17.24 -46.99 -47.72
CA GLN A 33 16.19 -46.58 -48.64
C GLN A 33 15.29 -47.76 -48.96
N ASP A 34 14.00 -47.52 -49.08
CA ASP A 34 13.04 -48.50 -49.59
C ASP A 34 11.78 -47.83 -50.15
N ASP A 35 11.01 -48.60 -50.91
CA ASP A 35 9.76 -48.16 -51.50
C ASP A 35 8.56 -48.70 -50.73
N PHE A 36 7.53 -47.88 -50.58
CA PHE A 36 6.28 -48.26 -49.93
C PHE A 36 5.07 -47.66 -50.65
N GLU A 37 3.92 -48.32 -50.48
CA GLU A 37 2.67 -47.94 -51.11
C GLU A 37 1.59 -47.70 -50.06
N PHE A 38 0.89 -46.56 -50.18
CA PHE A 38 -0.29 -46.24 -49.40
C PHE A 38 -1.50 -46.12 -50.31
N PRO A 39 -2.38 -47.14 -50.38
CA PRO A 39 -3.54 -47.07 -51.26
C PRO A 39 -4.43 -45.87 -50.92
N VAL A 40 -5.19 -45.35 -51.89
CA VAL A 40 -6.13 -44.22 -51.69
C VAL A 40 -6.99 -44.46 -50.46
N SER A 41 -7.50 -45.68 -50.29
CA SER A 41 -8.33 -46.08 -49.14
C SER A 41 -7.63 -46.00 -47.79
N PHE A 42 -6.29 -46.02 -47.73
CA PHE A 42 -5.52 -45.79 -46.52
C PHE A 42 -5.33 -44.29 -46.27
N LEU A 43 -5.10 -43.51 -47.34
CA LEU A 43 -4.94 -42.05 -47.28
C LEU A 43 -6.27 -41.32 -47.05
N THR A 44 -7.40 -41.88 -47.48
CA THR A 44 -8.76 -41.35 -47.33
C THR A 44 -9.59 -42.09 -46.27
N GLY A 45 -9.24 -43.33 -45.93
CA GLY A 45 -9.92 -44.13 -44.90
C GLY A 45 -9.65 -43.66 -43.47
N PHE A 46 -8.70 -42.74 -43.30
CA PHE A 46 -8.47 -42.02 -42.06
C PHE A 46 -9.03 -40.59 -42.17
N GLU A 47 -10.35 -40.47 -42.33
CA GLU A 47 -11.03 -39.20 -42.13
C GLU A 47 -11.02 -38.89 -40.62
N ILE A 48 -10.06 -38.06 -40.20
CA ILE A 48 -10.02 -37.50 -38.83
C ILE A 48 -11.37 -36.86 -38.46
N SER A 49 -12.08 -36.30 -39.46
CA SER A 49 -13.44 -35.78 -39.36
C SER A 49 -14.49 -36.81 -38.90
N ARG A 50 -14.34 -38.11 -39.19
CA ARG A 50 -15.28 -39.16 -38.73
C ARG A 50 -15.04 -39.59 -37.29
N MET A 51 -13.81 -39.49 -36.79
CA MET A 51 -13.50 -39.82 -35.38
C MET A 51 -13.93 -38.71 -34.42
N ASP A 52 -13.89 -37.44 -34.85
CA ASP A 52 -14.33 -36.30 -34.03
C ASP A 52 -15.85 -36.02 -34.13
N ALA A 53 -16.52 -36.40 -35.23
CA ALA A 53 -17.95 -36.16 -35.43
C ALA A 53 -18.89 -37.09 -34.63
N GLU A 54 -18.44 -38.29 -34.23
CA GLU A 54 -19.33 -39.32 -33.66
C GLU A 54 -19.39 -39.39 -32.12
N GLY A 55 -18.67 -38.54 -31.38
CA GLY A 55 -18.81 -38.48 -29.91
C GLY A 55 -18.54 -39.81 -29.20
N GLY A 56 -17.56 -40.60 -29.67
CA GLY A 56 -17.20 -41.90 -29.10
C GLY A 56 -16.39 -41.83 -27.79
N ASP A 57 -16.33 -42.96 -27.07
CA ASP A 57 -15.54 -43.14 -25.84
C ASP A 57 -14.05 -42.81 -26.10
N PRO A 58 -13.40 -41.93 -25.29
CA PRO A 58 -11.98 -41.62 -25.43
C PRO A 58 -11.05 -42.84 -25.43
N ARG A 59 -11.43 -43.94 -24.75
CA ARG A 59 -10.65 -45.19 -24.77
C ARG A 59 -10.63 -45.83 -26.14
N GLU A 60 -11.79 -45.91 -26.81
CA GLU A 60 -11.88 -46.41 -28.18
C GLU A 60 -11.08 -45.54 -29.15
N ARG A 61 -11.06 -44.22 -28.93
CA ARG A 61 -10.26 -43.30 -29.75
C ARG A 61 -8.77 -43.64 -29.65
N LEU A 62 -8.26 -43.81 -28.44
CA LEU A 62 -6.85 -44.19 -28.23
C LEU A 62 -6.53 -45.55 -28.83
N GLU A 63 -7.39 -46.58 -28.65
CA GLU A 63 -7.20 -47.90 -29.24
C GLU A 63 -7.14 -47.86 -30.77
N ARG A 64 -8.02 -47.08 -31.40
CA ARG A 64 -8.03 -46.88 -32.85
C ARG A 64 -6.76 -46.14 -33.32
N LEU A 65 -6.30 -45.13 -32.58
CA LEU A 65 -5.05 -44.43 -32.85
C LEU A 65 -3.83 -45.36 -32.73
N THR A 66 -3.79 -46.23 -31.71
CA THR A 66 -2.75 -47.25 -31.54
C THR A 66 -2.74 -48.23 -32.71
N ALA A 67 -3.90 -48.78 -33.08
CA ALA A 67 -4.02 -49.74 -34.17
C ALA A 67 -3.64 -49.11 -35.52
N PHE A 68 -4.02 -47.85 -35.75
CA PHE A 68 -3.60 -47.10 -36.92
C PHE A 68 -2.08 -46.86 -36.92
N GLY A 69 -1.54 -46.46 -35.78
CA GLY A 69 -0.12 -46.27 -35.53
C GLY A 69 0.75 -47.48 -35.87
N GLN A 70 0.30 -48.67 -35.48
CA GLN A 70 0.97 -49.94 -35.77
C GLN A 70 0.96 -50.25 -37.28
N LYS A 71 -0.16 -49.99 -37.97
CA LYS A 71 -0.23 -50.13 -39.43
C LYS A 71 0.69 -49.14 -40.14
N LEU A 72 0.74 -47.90 -39.65
CA LEU A 72 1.61 -46.86 -40.18
C LEU A 72 3.09 -47.23 -39.99
N TYR A 73 3.44 -47.77 -38.83
CA TYR A 73 4.78 -48.28 -38.53
C TYR A 73 5.18 -49.44 -39.45
N GLN A 74 4.32 -50.45 -39.62
CA GLN A 74 4.58 -51.59 -40.52
C GLN A 74 4.81 -51.17 -41.97
N LYS A 75 4.17 -50.08 -42.41
CA LYS A 75 4.30 -49.56 -43.78
C LYS A 75 5.56 -48.72 -43.97
N LEU A 76 5.91 -47.89 -43.00
CA LEU A 76 7.09 -47.01 -43.09
C LEU A 76 8.40 -47.74 -42.76
N PHE A 77 8.40 -48.61 -41.76
CA PHE A 77 9.57 -49.34 -41.28
C PHE A 77 9.70 -50.69 -41.98
N THR A 78 9.96 -50.65 -43.29
CA THR A 78 10.34 -51.85 -44.06
C THR A 78 11.65 -52.44 -43.52
N PRO A 79 12.01 -53.70 -43.83
CA PRO A 79 13.20 -54.34 -43.26
C PRO A 79 14.50 -53.51 -43.26
N PRO A 80 14.90 -52.83 -44.37
CA PRO A 80 16.10 -51.99 -44.37
C PRO A 80 15.97 -50.73 -43.49
N ILE A 81 14.79 -50.11 -43.46
CA ILE A 81 14.50 -48.91 -42.67
C ILE A 81 14.47 -49.24 -41.18
N LYS A 82 13.84 -50.37 -40.83
CA LYS A 82 13.78 -50.90 -39.47
C LYS A 82 15.16 -51.23 -38.92
N ALA A 83 16.02 -51.88 -39.71
CA ALA A 83 17.39 -52.18 -39.31
C ALA A 83 18.21 -50.91 -39.03
N ALA A 84 18.07 -49.87 -39.87
CA ALA A 84 18.73 -48.58 -39.66
C ALA A 84 18.23 -47.87 -38.39
N TRP A 85 16.93 -47.90 -38.13
CA TRP A 85 16.33 -47.34 -36.90
C TRP A 85 16.79 -48.07 -35.64
N GLU A 86 16.73 -49.40 -35.62
CA GLU A 86 17.14 -50.21 -34.47
C GLU A 86 18.64 -50.06 -34.17
N ALA A 87 19.48 -49.98 -35.22
CA ALA A 87 20.90 -49.72 -35.06
C ALA A 87 21.19 -48.34 -34.44
N ALA A 88 20.41 -47.32 -34.82
CA ALA A 88 20.53 -45.99 -34.21
C ALA A 88 19.97 -45.93 -32.79
N ALA A 89 18.92 -46.70 -32.50
CA ALA A 89 18.24 -46.76 -31.20
C ALA A 89 18.99 -47.62 -30.15
N ALA A 90 20.01 -48.38 -30.55
CA ALA A 90 20.80 -49.22 -29.65
C ALA A 90 21.69 -48.45 -28.65
N GLY A 91 21.86 -47.13 -28.84
CA GLY A 91 22.61 -46.27 -27.92
C GLY A 91 21.79 -45.75 -26.73
N ASP A 92 22.47 -45.14 -25.76
CA ASP A 92 21.84 -44.52 -24.57
C ASP A 92 21.33 -43.08 -24.81
N ASP A 93 21.70 -42.47 -25.95
CA ASP A 93 21.26 -41.12 -26.33
C ASP A 93 19.80 -41.10 -26.82
N PHE A 94 19.11 -39.97 -26.59
CA PHE A 94 17.77 -39.74 -27.13
C PHE A 94 17.79 -39.64 -28.68
N LEU A 95 17.00 -40.46 -29.36
CA LEU A 95 16.91 -40.55 -30.82
C LEU A 95 15.65 -39.86 -31.35
N THR A 96 15.80 -38.91 -32.26
CA THR A 96 14.66 -38.23 -32.89
C THR A 96 14.46 -38.71 -34.32
N LEU A 97 13.22 -39.10 -34.65
CA LEU A 97 12.77 -39.26 -36.02
C LEU A 97 12.28 -37.89 -36.54
N CYS A 98 13.01 -37.30 -37.49
CA CYS A 98 12.56 -36.10 -38.17
C CYS A 98 11.91 -36.48 -39.51
N LEU A 99 10.60 -36.34 -39.61
CA LEU A 99 9.86 -36.70 -40.81
C LEU A 99 9.88 -35.55 -41.83
N ARG A 100 10.36 -35.83 -43.04
CA ARG A 100 10.52 -34.86 -44.12
C ARG A 100 9.73 -35.25 -45.35
N VAL A 101 8.50 -34.76 -45.42
CA VAL A 101 7.58 -35.06 -46.53
C VAL A 101 7.76 -34.04 -47.66
N SER A 102 7.87 -34.51 -48.90
CA SER A 102 7.92 -33.66 -50.10
C SER A 102 6.72 -32.71 -50.17
N PRO A 103 6.93 -31.43 -50.55
CA PRO A 103 5.84 -30.46 -50.77
C PRO A 103 5.00 -30.78 -52.02
N ASP A 104 5.41 -31.74 -52.85
CA ASP A 104 4.71 -32.16 -54.06
C ASP A 104 3.22 -32.45 -53.75
N PRO A 105 2.27 -31.95 -54.56
CA PRO A 105 0.85 -32.25 -54.41
C PRO A 105 0.52 -33.75 -54.32
N ALA A 106 1.31 -34.63 -54.95
CA ALA A 106 1.18 -36.08 -54.85
C ALA A 106 1.41 -36.62 -53.42
N CYS A 107 2.10 -35.86 -52.57
CA CYS A 107 2.34 -36.15 -51.17
C CYS A 107 1.37 -35.44 -50.21
N ALA A 108 0.37 -34.71 -50.70
CA ALA A 108 -0.60 -33.98 -49.85
C ALA A 108 -1.31 -34.91 -48.85
N GLY A 109 -1.63 -36.14 -49.26
CA GLY A 109 -2.19 -37.17 -48.37
C GLY A 109 -1.22 -37.56 -47.25
N LEU A 110 0.07 -37.76 -47.56
CA LEU A 110 1.10 -38.08 -46.56
C LEU A 110 1.32 -36.95 -45.56
N GLN A 111 1.27 -35.70 -46.03
CA GLN A 111 1.45 -34.54 -45.15
C GLN A 111 0.33 -34.42 -44.10
N ALA A 112 -0.87 -34.94 -44.39
CA ALA A 112 -2.03 -34.87 -43.54
C ALA A 112 -2.13 -36.01 -42.51
N LEU A 113 -1.35 -37.09 -42.66
CA LEU A 113 -1.39 -38.23 -41.73
C LEU A 113 -0.94 -37.84 -40.31
N PRO A 114 -1.49 -38.45 -39.25
CA PRO A 114 -1.09 -38.23 -37.87
C PRO A 114 0.15 -39.07 -37.52
N TRP A 115 1.31 -38.70 -38.03
CA TRP A 115 2.56 -39.43 -37.84
C TRP A 115 2.97 -39.61 -36.36
N GLU A 116 2.46 -38.76 -35.48
CA GLU A 116 2.66 -38.85 -34.03
C GLU A 116 2.07 -40.14 -33.45
N THR A 117 1.15 -40.81 -34.15
CA THR A 117 0.61 -42.11 -33.73
C THR A 117 1.53 -43.28 -34.07
N LEU A 118 2.68 -43.10 -34.73
CA LEU A 118 3.61 -44.19 -35.05
C LEU A 118 3.91 -45.04 -33.81
N HIS A 119 3.56 -46.33 -33.87
CA HIS A 119 3.62 -47.25 -32.74
C HIS A 119 4.36 -48.53 -33.16
N ASP A 120 5.49 -48.82 -32.51
CA ASP A 120 6.40 -49.92 -32.89
C ASP A 120 5.94 -51.30 -32.40
N GLY A 121 4.94 -51.31 -31.51
CA GLY A 121 4.38 -52.51 -30.87
C GLY A 121 4.59 -52.53 -29.36
N GLN A 122 5.51 -51.71 -28.85
CA GLN A 122 5.76 -51.50 -27.42
C GLN A 122 5.31 -50.11 -26.96
N GLU A 123 5.71 -49.05 -27.67
CA GLU A 123 5.34 -47.68 -27.34
C GLU A 123 5.10 -46.82 -28.59
N PHE A 124 4.54 -45.63 -28.39
CA PHE A 124 4.49 -44.59 -29.41
C PHE A 124 5.88 -43.95 -29.55
N ILE A 125 6.45 -43.95 -30.76
CA ILE A 125 7.77 -43.34 -31.02
C ILE A 125 7.79 -41.86 -30.61
N ALA A 126 6.66 -41.18 -30.80
CA ALA A 126 6.49 -39.77 -30.48
C ALA A 126 6.47 -39.47 -28.97
N ALA A 127 6.26 -40.47 -28.11
CA ALA A 127 6.17 -40.38 -26.66
C ALA A 127 7.13 -41.36 -25.94
N GLY A 128 8.19 -41.79 -26.65
CA GLY A 128 9.13 -42.79 -26.20
C GLY A 128 10.14 -42.29 -25.17
N ALA A 129 10.82 -43.22 -24.49
CA ALA A 129 11.68 -42.84 -23.34
C ALA A 129 12.98 -42.22 -23.80
N ARG A 130 13.47 -42.76 -24.90
CA ARG A 130 14.70 -42.40 -25.57
C ARG A 130 14.42 -42.09 -27.03
N SER A 131 13.16 -41.84 -27.38
CA SER A 131 12.76 -41.51 -28.74
C SER A 131 11.74 -40.37 -28.78
N GLY A 132 11.75 -39.64 -29.89
CA GLY A 132 10.82 -38.57 -30.17
C GLY A 132 10.59 -38.41 -31.66
N LEU A 133 9.57 -37.62 -32.01
CA LEU A 133 9.19 -37.33 -33.39
C LEU A 133 9.01 -35.83 -33.59
N SER A 134 9.63 -35.30 -34.64
CA SER A 134 9.40 -33.97 -35.18
C SER A 134 9.17 -34.02 -36.69
N ARG A 135 8.62 -32.96 -37.26
CA ARG A 135 8.40 -32.82 -38.71
C ARG A 135 9.22 -31.65 -39.25
N LEU A 136 9.67 -31.75 -40.49
CA LEU A 136 10.22 -30.59 -41.21
C LEU A 136 9.91 -30.75 -42.71
N PRO A 137 9.10 -29.87 -43.33
CA PRO A 137 8.83 -29.92 -44.76
C PRO A 137 10.14 -29.99 -45.57
N LEU A 138 10.16 -30.80 -46.64
CA LEU A 138 11.39 -31.05 -47.40
C LEU A 138 11.92 -29.77 -48.07
N ASP A 139 11.04 -28.80 -48.36
CA ASP A 139 11.35 -27.45 -48.88
C ASP A 139 11.94 -26.48 -47.84
N ILE A 140 12.13 -26.91 -46.59
CA ILE A 140 12.75 -26.12 -45.53
C ILE A 140 14.06 -26.78 -45.11
N ASP A 141 15.16 -26.07 -45.28
CA ASP A 141 16.47 -26.57 -44.88
C ASP A 141 16.59 -26.69 -43.35
N PRO A 142 17.25 -27.74 -42.83
CA PRO A 142 17.74 -27.77 -41.46
C PRO A 142 18.48 -26.50 -41.10
N ARG A 143 18.27 -25.99 -39.89
CA ARG A 143 19.14 -24.95 -39.35
C ARG A 143 20.26 -25.58 -38.54
N PRO A 144 21.49 -25.05 -38.61
CA PRO A 144 22.51 -25.41 -37.64
C PRO A 144 22.03 -24.99 -36.24
N PRO A 145 22.46 -25.67 -35.16
CA PRO A 145 22.09 -25.30 -33.81
C PRO A 145 22.44 -23.84 -33.55
N ALA A 146 21.45 -23.04 -33.16
CA ALA A 146 21.69 -21.63 -32.82
C ALA A 146 22.65 -21.52 -31.61
N PRO A 147 23.45 -20.44 -31.51
CA PRO A 147 24.18 -20.17 -30.28
C PRO A 147 23.20 -20.04 -29.11
N PRO A 148 23.59 -20.42 -27.89
CA PRO A 148 22.69 -20.32 -26.74
C PRO A 148 22.24 -18.87 -26.50
N LEU A 149 21.00 -18.70 -26.06
CA LEU A 149 20.40 -17.40 -25.77
C LEU A 149 20.76 -16.92 -24.36
N PRO A 150 20.81 -15.59 -24.15
CA PRO A 150 20.96 -15.04 -22.80
C PRO A 150 19.68 -15.29 -21.97
N PRO A 151 19.79 -15.72 -20.71
CA PRO A 151 18.63 -15.84 -19.82
C PRO A 151 18.18 -14.47 -19.28
N PRO A 152 16.88 -14.30 -18.92
CA PRO A 152 15.79 -15.25 -19.10
C PRO A 152 15.21 -15.22 -20.53
N LEU A 153 14.65 -16.35 -20.99
CA LEU A 153 13.86 -16.40 -22.22
C LEU A 153 12.56 -15.61 -22.03
N LYS A 154 12.40 -14.50 -22.74
CA LYS A 154 11.13 -13.78 -22.86
C LYS A 154 10.05 -14.59 -23.57
N MET A 155 8.93 -14.82 -22.89
CA MET A 155 7.75 -15.52 -23.41
C MET A 155 6.52 -14.61 -23.32
N LEU A 156 5.81 -14.48 -24.43
CA LEU A 156 4.52 -13.79 -24.51
C LEU A 156 3.40 -14.83 -24.60
N ALA A 157 2.42 -14.78 -23.70
CA ALA A 157 1.24 -15.61 -23.72
C ALA A 157 -0.04 -14.80 -23.99
N LEU A 158 -0.76 -15.17 -25.05
CA LEU A 158 -2.06 -14.62 -25.40
C LEU A 158 -3.13 -15.70 -25.25
N VAL A 159 -4.16 -15.39 -24.46
CA VAL A 159 -5.33 -16.27 -24.31
C VAL A 159 -6.56 -15.54 -24.85
N SER A 160 -7.17 -16.09 -25.90
CA SER A 160 -8.35 -15.51 -26.55
C SER A 160 -9.63 -16.16 -26.03
N SER A 161 -10.50 -15.37 -25.40
CA SER A 161 -11.84 -15.82 -24.97
C SER A 161 -12.86 -14.68 -25.19
N PRO A 162 -13.36 -14.52 -26.43
CA PRO A 162 -14.34 -13.48 -26.75
C PRO A 162 -15.62 -13.50 -25.91
N LEU A 163 -16.15 -12.31 -25.61
CA LEU A 163 -17.30 -12.06 -24.73
C LEU A 163 -18.65 -12.44 -25.33
N ASP A 164 -18.75 -12.68 -26.63
CA ASP A 164 -19.99 -13.07 -27.32
C ASP A 164 -20.05 -14.59 -27.63
N LEU A 165 -19.04 -15.36 -27.20
CA LEU A 165 -19.10 -16.81 -27.17
C LEU A 165 -20.11 -17.30 -26.13
N LYS A 166 -20.71 -18.49 -26.34
CA LYS A 166 -21.55 -19.11 -25.30
C LYS A 166 -20.70 -19.45 -24.09
N GLU A 167 -21.32 -19.49 -22.91
CA GLU A 167 -20.61 -19.78 -21.65
C GLU A 167 -19.82 -21.10 -21.69
N THR A 168 -20.38 -22.12 -22.35
CA THR A 168 -19.72 -23.42 -22.53
C THR A 168 -18.55 -23.40 -23.51
N GLU A 169 -18.41 -22.32 -24.30
CA GLU A 169 -17.40 -22.16 -25.36
C GLU A 169 -16.23 -21.25 -24.95
N ARG A 170 -16.30 -20.64 -23.75
CA ARG A 170 -15.28 -19.71 -23.27
C ARG A 170 -14.17 -20.45 -22.52
N LEU A 171 -12.93 -20.14 -22.90
CA LEU A 171 -11.75 -20.58 -22.17
C LEU A 171 -11.68 -19.90 -20.80
N GLN A 172 -11.19 -20.64 -19.81
CA GLN A 172 -10.91 -20.15 -18.46
C GLN A 172 -9.55 -19.44 -18.44
N ILE A 173 -9.51 -18.19 -18.91
CA ILE A 173 -8.26 -17.42 -19.08
C ILE A 173 -7.39 -17.43 -17.81
N GLU A 174 -7.97 -17.19 -16.64
CA GLU A 174 -7.21 -17.12 -15.39
C GLU A 174 -6.61 -18.48 -14.99
N ARG A 175 -7.22 -19.58 -15.42
CA ARG A 175 -6.68 -20.94 -15.19
C ARG A 175 -5.52 -21.24 -16.14
N GLU A 176 -5.63 -20.82 -17.40
CA GLU A 176 -4.55 -20.89 -18.39
C GLU A 176 -3.31 -20.09 -17.93
N GLN A 177 -3.51 -18.85 -17.49
CA GLN A 177 -2.41 -17.99 -17.03
C GLN A 177 -1.69 -18.56 -15.80
N GLU A 178 -2.46 -19.07 -14.83
CA GLU A 178 -1.92 -19.67 -13.61
C GLU A 178 -1.06 -20.91 -13.89
N ILE A 179 -1.56 -21.80 -14.75
CA ILE A 179 -0.85 -23.04 -15.10
C ILE A 179 0.46 -22.75 -15.83
N LEU A 180 0.44 -21.79 -16.77
CA LEU A 180 1.66 -21.34 -17.45
C LEU A 180 2.68 -20.75 -16.47
N LEU A 181 2.22 -19.93 -15.51
CA LEU A 181 3.08 -19.36 -14.46
C LEU A 181 3.68 -20.44 -13.55
N GLN A 182 2.91 -21.44 -13.15
CA GLN A 182 3.39 -22.53 -12.31
C GLN A 182 4.44 -23.37 -13.03
N ALA A 183 4.24 -23.66 -14.31
CA ALA A 183 5.18 -24.42 -15.12
C ALA A 183 6.54 -23.73 -15.25
N VAL A 184 6.56 -22.43 -15.57
CA VAL A 184 7.80 -21.67 -15.77
C VAL A 184 8.51 -21.31 -14.46
N ASN A 185 7.77 -21.20 -13.34
CA ASN A 185 8.33 -20.93 -12.01
C ASN A 185 8.61 -22.19 -11.19
N SER A 186 8.55 -23.37 -11.79
CA SER A 186 8.90 -24.62 -11.11
C SER A 186 10.35 -24.58 -10.57
N PRO A 187 10.68 -25.28 -9.47
CA PRO A 187 12.04 -25.28 -8.90
C PRO A 187 13.14 -25.66 -9.90
N ALA A 188 12.81 -26.46 -10.92
CA ALA A 188 13.73 -26.88 -11.97
C ALA A 188 14.01 -25.79 -13.03
N GLY A 189 13.20 -24.74 -13.10
CA GLY A 189 13.24 -23.71 -14.15
C GLY A 189 13.25 -22.25 -13.64
N GLN A 190 13.44 -22.03 -12.34
CA GLN A 190 13.31 -20.70 -11.73
C GLN A 190 14.21 -19.65 -12.39
N GLY A 191 13.57 -18.62 -12.96
CA GLY A 191 14.24 -17.54 -13.70
C GLY A 191 14.78 -17.93 -15.08
N ALA A 192 14.38 -19.08 -15.64
CA ALA A 192 14.76 -19.49 -17.00
C ALA A 192 13.88 -18.83 -18.07
N ILE A 193 12.60 -18.62 -17.77
CA ILE A 193 11.62 -17.99 -18.68
C ILE A 193 10.96 -16.81 -17.96
N ALA A 194 11.00 -15.63 -18.58
CA ALA A 194 10.24 -14.46 -18.17
C ALA A 194 8.92 -14.44 -18.96
N LEU A 195 7.82 -14.78 -18.29
CA LEU A 195 6.50 -14.90 -18.89
C LEU A 195 5.69 -13.61 -18.71
N GLU A 196 5.22 -13.06 -19.82
CA GLU A 196 4.31 -11.91 -19.88
C GLU A 196 2.97 -12.33 -20.50
N PHE A 197 1.87 -11.83 -19.94
CA PHE A 197 0.53 -12.06 -20.46
C PHE A 197 -0.04 -10.80 -21.06
N GLU A 198 -0.75 -10.96 -22.17
CA GLU A 198 -1.66 -9.93 -22.63
C GLU A 198 -3.10 -10.21 -22.19
N ASP A 199 -3.75 -9.14 -21.71
CA ASP A 199 -5.08 -9.20 -21.12
C ASP A 199 -6.17 -9.39 -22.17
N GLU A 200 -5.86 -9.11 -23.43
CA GLU A 200 -6.77 -9.13 -24.56
C GLU A 200 -6.04 -9.68 -25.79
N ALA A 201 -6.58 -10.74 -26.38
CA ALA A 201 -6.01 -11.32 -27.58
C ALA A 201 -6.44 -10.53 -28.83
N LYS A 202 -6.04 -9.26 -28.94
CA LYS A 202 -6.37 -8.39 -30.09
C LYS A 202 -5.19 -8.32 -31.06
N LEU A 203 -5.46 -8.31 -32.37
CA LEU A 203 -4.40 -8.23 -33.38
C LEU A 203 -3.48 -6.99 -33.21
N PRO A 204 -3.99 -5.77 -32.96
CA PRO A 204 -3.11 -4.60 -32.78
C PRO A 204 -2.20 -4.73 -31.54
N ILE A 205 -2.68 -5.37 -30.47
CA ILE A 205 -1.89 -5.63 -29.27
C ILE A 205 -0.79 -6.63 -29.58
N LEU A 206 -1.11 -7.71 -30.30
CA LEU A 206 -0.12 -8.68 -30.75
C LEU A 206 0.96 -8.00 -31.62
N GLU A 207 0.57 -7.14 -32.57
CA GLU A 207 1.50 -6.42 -33.42
C GLU A 207 2.45 -5.52 -32.64
N THR A 208 1.95 -4.75 -31.68
CA THR A 208 2.78 -3.88 -30.82
C THR A 208 3.64 -4.68 -29.85
N ALA A 209 3.09 -5.74 -29.25
CA ALA A 209 3.83 -6.57 -28.29
C ALA A 209 5.04 -7.22 -28.97
N LEU A 210 4.89 -7.73 -30.19
CA LEU A 210 5.97 -8.41 -30.90
C LEU A 210 7.15 -7.50 -31.30
N GLU A 211 7.05 -6.18 -31.12
CA GLU A 211 8.19 -5.24 -31.22
C GLU A 211 9.18 -5.39 -30.05
N ASN A 212 8.78 -6.00 -28.92
CA ASN A 212 9.60 -6.15 -27.71
C ASN A 212 10.58 -7.33 -27.74
N HIS A 213 10.82 -7.94 -28.90
CA HIS A 213 11.76 -9.04 -29.13
C HIS A 213 11.55 -10.26 -28.20
N TYR A 214 10.36 -10.85 -28.19
CA TYR A 214 10.09 -12.11 -27.47
C TYR A 214 10.74 -13.32 -28.17
N HIS A 215 11.11 -14.34 -27.40
CA HIS A 215 11.65 -15.60 -27.91
C HIS A 215 10.57 -16.67 -28.09
N ILE A 216 9.54 -16.66 -27.24
CA ILE A 216 8.44 -17.64 -27.25
C ILE A 216 7.12 -16.89 -27.38
N LEU A 217 6.27 -17.32 -28.31
CA LEU A 217 4.89 -16.90 -28.42
C LEU A 217 3.98 -18.09 -28.10
N HIS A 218 3.17 -17.98 -27.05
CA HIS A 218 2.12 -18.93 -26.73
C HIS A 218 0.76 -18.33 -27.03
N TYR A 219 -0.05 -19.07 -27.78
CA TYR A 219 -1.45 -18.73 -28.04
C TYR A 219 -2.36 -19.85 -27.57
N SER A 220 -3.38 -19.51 -26.79
CA SER A 220 -4.47 -20.41 -26.39
C SER A 220 -5.81 -19.80 -26.82
N GLY A 221 -6.58 -20.51 -27.66
CA GLY A 221 -7.80 -19.95 -28.23
C GLY A 221 -8.46 -20.85 -29.27
N HIS A 222 -9.50 -20.34 -29.94
CA HIS A 222 -10.21 -21.07 -31.00
C HIS A 222 -9.58 -20.85 -32.37
N GLY A 223 -9.66 -21.85 -33.25
CA GLY A 223 -9.25 -21.75 -34.66
C GLY A 223 -10.39 -21.33 -35.59
N ILE A 224 -10.07 -21.09 -36.87
CA ILE A 224 -11.03 -20.79 -37.94
C ILE A 224 -10.91 -21.81 -39.08
N SER A 225 -12.04 -22.13 -39.73
CA SER A 225 -12.13 -23.13 -40.80
C SER A 225 -11.30 -22.76 -42.04
N PRO A 226 -10.68 -23.74 -42.72
CA PRO A 226 -10.04 -23.56 -44.03
C PRO A 226 -10.98 -22.97 -45.10
N GLU A 227 -12.28 -23.29 -45.05
CA GLU A 227 -13.28 -22.74 -45.99
C GLU A 227 -13.45 -21.22 -45.85
N ASN A 228 -13.07 -20.66 -44.70
CA ASN A 228 -13.10 -19.24 -44.39
C ASN A 228 -11.69 -18.62 -44.38
N GLY A 229 -10.73 -19.21 -45.11
CA GLY A 229 -9.36 -18.71 -45.24
C GLY A 229 -8.36 -19.19 -44.16
N GLY A 230 -8.83 -19.94 -43.15
CA GLY A 230 -8.00 -20.46 -42.05
C GLY A 230 -7.42 -19.37 -41.12
N GLY A 231 -7.20 -19.69 -39.84
CA GLY A 231 -6.58 -18.74 -38.90
C GLY A 231 -6.96 -18.94 -37.44
N LEU A 232 -6.82 -17.88 -36.63
CA LEU A 232 -7.09 -17.85 -35.19
C LEU A 232 -8.23 -16.87 -34.86
N LEU A 233 -9.06 -17.21 -33.88
CA LEU A 233 -10.12 -16.36 -33.38
C LEU A 233 -9.61 -15.41 -32.29
N LEU A 234 -9.40 -14.14 -32.65
CA LEU A 234 -8.96 -13.06 -31.78
C LEU A 234 -10.16 -12.23 -31.25
N GLU A 235 -9.86 -11.17 -30.51
CA GLU A 235 -10.82 -10.22 -29.95
C GLU A 235 -10.85 -8.89 -30.74
N ASP A 236 -12.03 -8.30 -30.89
CA ASP A 236 -12.21 -6.92 -31.38
C ASP A 236 -12.04 -5.88 -30.25
N LEU A 237 -12.20 -4.58 -30.55
CA LEU A 237 -12.06 -3.51 -29.54
C LEU A 237 -13.04 -3.63 -28.36
N HIS A 238 -14.18 -4.28 -28.56
CA HIS A 238 -15.21 -4.51 -27.55
C HIS A 238 -15.05 -5.86 -26.83
N GLY A 239 -14.05 -6.66 -27.21
CA GLY A 239 -13.80 -7.98 -26.65
C GLY A 239 -14.67 -9.09 -27.27
N ASN A 240 -15.31 -8.86 -28.42
CA ASN A 240 -16.10 -9.87 -29.13
C ASN A 240 -15.26 -10.59 -30.20
N ARG A 241 -15.82 -11.63 -30.82
CA ARG A 241 -15.17 -12.48 -31.82
C ARG A 241 -14.67 -11.67 -33.01
N ARG A 242 -13.36 -11.76 -33.27
CA ARG A 242 -12.73 -11.26 -34.49
C ARG A 242 -11.91 -12.38 -35.16
N PRO A 243 -12.31 -12.85 -36.34
CA PRO A 243 -11.48 -13.74 -37.12
C PRO A 243 -10.16 -13.08 -37.53
N ALA A 244 -9.02 -13.73 -37.34
CA ALA A 244 -7.71 -13.32 -37.85
C ALA A 244 -7.18 -14.37 -38.82
N THR A 245 -7.00 -13.98 -40.08
CA THR A 245 -6.55 -14.87 -41.16
C THR A 245 -5.10 -15.29 -41.00
N VAL A 246 -4.71 -16.39 -41.66
CA VAL A 246 -3.29 -16.83 -41.71
C VAL A 246 -2.38 -15.69 -42.18
N GLU A 247 -2.79 -14.91 -43.20
CA GLU A 247 -1.98 -13.82 -43.75
C GLU A 247 -1.76 -12.67 -42.75
N GLU A 248 -2.81 -12.25 -42.04
CA GLU A 248 -2.73 -11.22 -40.99
C GLU A 248 -1.80 -11.65 -39.85
N LEU A 249 -1.91 -12.91 -39.40
CA LEU A 249 -1.07 -13.45 -38.33
C LEU A 249 0.40 -13.57 -38.76
N LEU A 250 0.65 -14.05 -39.97
CA LEU A 250 1.98 -14.09 -40.57
C LEU A 250 2.56 -12.68 -40.80
N SER A 251 1.72 -11.67 -41.06
CA SER A 251 2.15 -10.27 -41.14
C SER A 251 2.52 -9.70 -39.78
N ALA A 252 1.70 -9.94 -38.74
CA ALA A 252 1.98 -9.51 -37.39
C ALA A 252 3.27 -10.14 -36.84
N ILE A 253 3.44 -11.45 -37.06
CA ILE A 253 4.62 -12.19 -36.61
C ILE A 253 5.88 -11.77 -37.36
N ARG A 254 5.80 -11.39 -38.65
CA ARG A 254 6.95 -10.84 -39.38
C ARG A 254 7.59 -9.62 -38.71
N LYS A 255 6.82 -8.81 -37.97
CA LYS A 255 7.37 -7.65 -37.24
C LYS A 255 8.36 -8.04 -36.13
N SER A 256 8.30 -9.26 -35.61
CA SER A 256 9.27 -9.71 -34.60
C SER A 256 10.69 -9.93 -35.14
N GLY A 257 10.86 -9.97 -36.48
CA GLY A 257 12.11 -10.38 -37.11
C GLY A 257 12.58 -11.76 -36.61
N ASP A 258 13.89 -11.93 -36.47
CA ASP A 258 14.52 -13.20 -36.04
C ASP A 258 14.43 -13.46 -34.51
N SER A 259 13.74 -12.62 -33.74
CA SER A 259 13.68 -12.74 -32.28
C SER A 259 12.89 -13.97 -31.81
N LEU A 260 11.76 -14.26 -32.45
CA LEU A 260 10.92 -15.42 -32.13
C LEU A 260 11.59 -16.73 -32.53
N LYS A 261 11.70 -17.64 -31.56
CA LYS A 261 12.33 -18.96 -31.70
C LYS A 261 11.30 -20.08 -31.68
N LEU A 262 10.27 -19.96 -30.83
CA LEU A 262 9.19 -20.91 -30.71
C LEU A 262 7.82 -20.22 -30.78
N VAL A 263 6.93 -20.74 -31.62
CA VAL A 263 5.50 -20.40 -31.58
C VAL A 263 4.71 -21.65 -31.18
N ALA A 264 3.93 -21.56 -30.10
CA ALA A 264 3.09 -22.65 -29.61
C ALA A 264 1.61 -22.26 -29.73
N LEU A 265 0.86 -23.02 -30.52
CA LEU A 265 -0.56 -22.80 -30.82
C LEU A 265 -1.39 -23.91 -30.18
N SER A 266 -2.08 -23.57 -29.08
CA SER A 266 -3.03 -24.44 -28.39
C SER A 266 -4.46 -24.12 -28.85
N GLY A 267 -5.10 -25.06 -29.53
CA GLY A 267 -6.47 -24.91 -30.08
C GLY A 267 -7.46 -25.86 -29.42
N CYS A 268 -8.63 -25.36 -28.97
CA CYS A 268 -9.58 -26.12 -28.15
C CYS A 268 -10.93 -26.50 -28.79
N GLN A 269 -11.61 -27.51 -28.23
CA GLN A 269 -12.79 -28.26 -28.76
C GLN A 269 -14.14 -27.53 -28.86
N THR A 270 -14.26 -26.25 -28.52
CA THR A 270 -15.58 -25.63 -28.36
C THR A 270 -16.21 -25.03 -29.62
N ALA A 271 -15.71 -25.39 -30.80
CA ALA A 271 -16.41 -25.25 -32.06
C ALA A 271 -16.37 -26.58 -32.85
N ARG A 272 -17.37 -27.44 -32.62
CA ARG A 272 -17.58 -28.77 -33.22
C ARG A 272 -17.77 -28.80 -34.76
N THR A 273 -17.32 -27.78 -35.49
CA THR A 273 -17.52 -27.67 -36.95
C THR A 273 -16.28 -27.21 -37.72
N LEU A 274 -15.08 -27.42 -37.17
CA LEU A 274 -13.86 -26.82 -37.74
C LEU A 274 -12.82 -27.87 -38.13
N HIS A 275 -12.68 -28.06 -39.44
CA HIS A 275 -11.61 -28.83 -40.05
C HIS A 275 -10.24 -28.21 -39.68
N SER A 276 -9.29 -29.03 -39.23
CA SER A 276 -7.98 -28.61 -38.68
C SER A 276 -6.94 -28.09 -39.69
N GLY A 277 -7.37 -27.73 -40.90
CA GLY A 277 -6.45 -27.22 -41.94
C GLY A 277 -5.81 -25.86 -41.59
N GLY A 278 -6.52 -24.98 -40.87
CA GLY A 278 -6.05 -23.62 -40.57
C GLY A 278 -4.79 -23.54 -39.70
N PHE A 279 -4.70 -24.38 -38.64
CA PHE A 279 -3.51 -24.44 -37.78
C PHE A 279 -2.31 -25.06 -38.48
N ARG A 280 -2.56 -26.09 -39.31
CA ARG A 280 -1.52 -26.76 -40.09
C ARG A 280 -0.88 -25.81 -41.11
N ASP A 281 -1.70 -25.04 -41.80
CA ASP A 281 -1.25 -24.11 -42.84
C ASP A 281 -0.54 -22.90 -42.21
N LEU A 282 -1.02 -22.41 -41.06
CA LEU A 282 -0.34 -21.39 -40.26
C LEU A 282 1.02 -21.88 -39.73
N ALA A 283 1.09 -23.07 -39.14
CA ALA A 283 2.33 -23.62 -38.59
C ALA A 283 3.39 -23.83 -39.68
N ARG A 284 2.98 -24.31 -40.86
CA ARG A 284 3.85 -24.44 -42.03
C ARG A 284 4.28 -23.07 -42.57
N GLY A 285 3.36 -22.10 -42.63
CA GLY A 285 3.64 -20.72 -43.03
C GLY A 285 4.70 -20.08 -42.12
N LEU A 286 4.57 -20.25 -40.81
CA LEU A 286 5.53 -19.76 -39.82
C LEU A 286 6.91 -20.41 -39.96
N ALA A 287 6.96 -21.73 -40.15
CA ALA A 287 8.22 -22.42 -40.40
C ALA A 287 8.90 -21.93 -41.69
N ARG A 288 8.15 -21.73 -42.78
CA ARG A 288 8.66 -21.19 -44.05
C ARG A 288 9.13 -19.74 -43.94
N GLN A 289 8.52 -18.96 -43.06
CA GLN A 289 8.98 -17.60 -42.73
C GLN A 289 10.25 -17.58 -41.87
N GLY A 290 10.70 -18.75 -41.42
CA GLY A 290 11.95 -18.88 -40.69
C GLY A 290 11.80 -18.87 -39.17
N VAL A 291 10.61 -19.13 -38.62
CA VAL A 291 10.47 -19.47 -37.20
C VAL A 291 11.17 -20.83 -36.95
N PRO A 292 12.18 -20.90 -36.07
CA PRO A 292 12.97 -22.13 -35.85
C PRO A 292 12.16 -23.35 -35.42
N ALA A 293 11.12 -23.16 -34.61
CA ALA A 293 10.21 -24.22 -34.19
C ALA A 293 8.77 -23.74 -34.02
N VAL A 294 7.80 -24.57 -34.41
CA VAL A 294 6.37 -24.31 -34.25
C VAL A 294 5.68 -25.56 -33.71
N ILE A 295 4.89 -25.39 -32.65
CA ILE A 295 4.02 -26.42 -32.11
C ILE A 295 2.57 -26.05 -32.39
N ALA A 296 1.79 -26.96 -32.95
CA ALA A 296 0.38 -26.76 -33.22
C ALA A 296 -0.43 -28.05 -33.01
N MET A 297 -1.68 -27.91 -32.58
CA MET A 297 -2.58 -29.06 -32.42
C MET A 297 -3.15 -29.49 -33.78
N GLN A 298 -2.98 -30.77 -34.14
CA GLN A 298 -3.47 -31.34 -35.40
C GLN A 298 -4.99 -31.54 -35.42
N PHE A 299 -5.60 -31.70 -34.27
CA PHE A 299 -7.04 -31.84 -34.08
C PHE A 299 -7.44 -31.19 -32.75
N SER A 300 -8.73 -30.96 -32.60
CA SER A 300 -9.24 -30.27 -31.42
C SER A 300 -9.09 -31.15 -30.18
N ILE A 301 -8.47 -30.61 -29.14
CA ILE A 301 -8.29 -31.26 -27.84
C ILE A 301 -9.25 -30.65 -26.80
N SER A 302 -9.44 -31.36 -25.70
CA SER A 302 -10.18 -30.85 -24.54
C SER A 302 -9.42 -29.74 -23.80
N ASP A 303 -10.15 -28.81 -23.15
CA ASP A 303 -9.55 -27.71 -22.37
C ASP A 303 -8.56 -28.23 -21.30
N ASP A 304 -8.93 -29.29 -20.57
CA ASP A 304 -8.07 -29.91 -19.57
C ASP A 304 -6.81 -30.55 -20.19
N ALA A 305 -6.88 -31.06 -21.43
CA ALA A 305 -5.72 -31.59 -22.14
C ALA A 305 -4.78 -30.49 -22.63
N GLY A 306 -5.33 -29.38 -23.14
CA GLY A 306 -4.53 -28.20 -23.53
C GLY A 306 -3.78 -27.60 -22.35
N LEU A 307 -4.44 -27.49 -21.19
CA LEU A 307 -3.83 -27.02 -19.95
C LEU A 307 -2.70 -27.95 -19.47
N LEU A 308 -2.96 -29.26 -19.37
CA LEU A 308 -1.94 -30.22 -18.94
C LEU A 308 -0.76 -30.26 -19.93
N PHE A 309 -1.03 -30.18 -21.23
CA PHE A 309 0.00 -30.08 -22.26
C PHE A 309 0.90 -28.87 -22.00
N ALA A 310 0.31 -27.67 -21.88
CA ALA A 310 1.07 -26.44 -21.69
C ALA A 310 1.91 -26.49 -20.40
N GLU A 311 1.32 -26.97 -19.30
CA GLU A 311 2.01 -27.15 -18.02
C GLU A 311 3.28 -28.00 -18.18
N GLN A 312 3.08 -29.22 -18.68
CA GLN A 312 4.13 -30.24 -18.72
C GLN A 312 5.20 -29.90 -19.76
N PHE A 313 4.79 -29.29 -20.87
CA PHE A 313 5.69 -28.85 -21.91
C PHE A 313 6.59 -27.70 -21.42
N TYR A 314 6.02 -26.62 -20.90
CA TYR A 314 6.83 -25.48 -20.46
C TYR A 314 7.66 -25.78 -19.22
N LEU A 315 7.22 -26.68 -18.34
CA LEU A 315 8.03 -27.17 -17.23
C LEU A 315 9.33 -27.82 -17.72
N ARG A 316 9.26 -28.61 -18.82
CA ARG A 316 10.43 -29.28 -19.41
C ARG A 316 11.31 -28.30 -20.21
N VAL A 317 10.69 -27.36 -20.93
CA VAL A 317 11.43 -26.29 -21.63
C VAL A 317 12.18 -25.41 -20.62
N ALA A 318 11.55 -25.04 -19.51
CA ALA A 318 12.18 -24.26 -18.44
C ALA A 318 13.33 -25.02 -17.76
N ALA A 319 13.23 -26.35 -17.67
CA ALA A 319 14.32 -27.23 -17.22
C ALA A 319 15.46 -27.41 -18.27
N GLY A 320 15.38 -26.73 -19.42
CA GLY A 320 16.44 -26.70 -20.43
C GLY A 320 16.45 -27.92 -21.37
N LEU A 321 15.38 -28.72 -21.41
CA LEU A 321 15.30 -29.85 -22.34
C LEU A 321 15.11 -29.35 -23.79
N PRO A 322 15.76 -29.99 -24.79
CA PRO A 322 15.46 -29.78 -26.21
C PRO A 322 13.98 -30.01 -26.52
N LEU A 323 13.44 -29.32 -27.53
CA LEU A 323 12.00 -29.29 -27.80
C LEU A 323 11.40 -30.68 -28.04
N GLU A 324 12.11 -31.55 -28.76
CA GLU A 324 11.65 -32.91 -29.05
C GLU A 324 11.62 -33.80 -27.81
N GLN A 325 12.56 -33.61 -26.88
CA GLN A 325 12.59 -34.32 -25.60
C GLN A 325 11.50 -33.80 -24.67
N ALA A 326 11.34 -32.47 -24.59
CA ALA A 326 10.30 -31.82 -23.81
C ALA A 326 8.91 -32.28 -24.26
N LEU A 327 8.67 -32.35 -25.57
CA LEU A 327 7.42 -32.80 -26.14
C LEU A 327 7.19 -34.30 -25.90
N SER A 328 8.19 -35.16 -26.16
CA SER A 328 8.04 -36.61 -25.92
C SER A 328 7.68 -36.93 -24.47
N ALA A 329 8.38 -36.31 -23.51
CA ALA A 329 8.10 -36.50 -22.10
C ALA A 329 6.77 -35.86 -21.66
N THR A 330 6.26 -34.85 -22.37
CA THR A 330 4.92 -34.28 -22.15
C THR A 330 3.83 -35.25 -22.60
N ARG A 331 3.95 -35.77 -23.83
CA ARG A 331 2.99 -36.76 -24.38
C ARG A 331 2.90 -37.98 -23.47
N ARG A 332 4.03 -38.46 -23.00
CA ARG A 332 4.10 -39.57 -22.04
C ARG A 332 3.37 -39.29 -20.74
N GLN A 333 3.54 -38.09 -20.17
CA GLN A 333 2.83 -37.71 -18.95
C GLN A 333 1.32 -37.72 -19.17
N MET A 334 0.85 -37.26 -20.33
CA MET A 334 -0.57 -37.28 -20.68
C MET A 334 -1.09 -38.73 -20.89
N LEU A 335 -0.31 -39.60 -21.52
CA LEU A 335 -0.64 -41.02 -21.70
C LEU A 335 -0.71 -41.80 -20.37
N TYR A 336 0.08 -41.43 -19.36
CA TYR A 336 0.02 -42.03 -18.02
C TYR A 336 -1.03 -41.42 -17.09
N SER A 337 -1.83 -40.46 -17.58
CA SER A 337 -2.91 -39.88 -16.78
C SER A 337 -4.03 -40.89 -16.50
N ASP A 338 -4.67 -40.82 -15.34
CA ASP A 338 -5.84 -41.66 -15.01
C ASP A 338 -7.11 -41.28 -15.81
N LYS A 339 -7.10 -40.16 -16.54
CA LYS A 339 -8.25 -39.64 -17.29
C LYS A 339 -8.19 -40.06 -18.77
N PRO A 340 -9.16 -40.86 -19.29
CA PRO A 340 -9.11 -41.37 -20.66
C PRO A 340 -9.05 -40.32 -21.78
N HIS A 341 -9.68 -39.15 -21.60
CA HIS A 341 -9.63 -38.07 -22.59
C HIS A 341 -8.24 -37.42 -22.70
N LEU A 342 -7.49 -37.34 -21.59
CA LEU A 342 -6.12 -36.81 -21.60
C LEU A 342 -5.17 -37.76 -22.35
N GLN A 343 -5.37 -39.08 -22.18
CA GLN A 343 -4.62 -40.09 -22.91
C GLN A 343 -4.89 -40.02 -24.42
N ALA A 344 -6.17 -39.89 -24.80
CA ALA A 344 -6.58 -39.83 -26.21
C ALA A 344 -6.10 -38.56 -26.93
N ASP A 345 -5.96 -37.43 -26.20
CA ASP A 345 -5.49 -36.15 -26.73
C ASP A 345 -3.94 -36.02 -26.74
N ALA A 346 -3.21 -36.94 -26.09
CA ALA A 346 -1.75 -36.85 -25.91
C ALA A 346 -0.95 -36.76 -27.22
N LEU A 347 -1.50 -37.29 -28.33
CA LEU A 347 -0.83 -37.36 -29.63
C LEU A 347 -1.23 -36.20 -30.57
N ALA A 348 -2.02 -35.23 -30.10
CA ALA A 348 -2.55 -34.14 -30.92
C ALA A 348 -1.51 -33.10 -31.32
N ALA A 349 -0.53 -32.83 -30.45
CA ALA A 349 0.47 -31.80 -30.68
C ALA A 349 1.46 -32.22 -31.77
N VAL A 350 1.63 -31.39 -32.80
CA VAL A 350 2.62 -31.56 -33.88
C VAL A 350 3.73 -30.54 -33.71
N LEU A 351 4.98 -30.99 -33.75
CA LEU A 351 6.17 -30.15 -33.71
C LEU A 351 6.81 -30.08 -35.09
N ILE A 352 6.84 -28.87 -35.67
CA ILE A 352 7.63 -28.54 -36.85
C ILE A 352 8.92 -27.88 -36.36
N ALA A 353 10.08 -28.52 -36.56
CA ALA A 353 11.34 -28.04 -36.00
C ALA A 353 12.46 -28.01 -37.05
N ALA A 354 12.93 -26.81 -37.40
CA ALA A 354 14.16 -26.60 -38.16
C ALA A 354 15.40 -26.67 -37.25
N ASP A 355 15.26 -26.20 -36.01
CA ASP A 355 16.23 -26.32 -34.92
C ASP A 355 15.52 -26.63 -33.58
N GLY A 356 15.69 -27.87 -33.09
CA GLY A 356 15.15 -28.32 -31.80
C GLY A 356 15.85 -27.75 -30.56
N ASN A 357 17.00 -27.09 -30.74
CA ASN A 357 17.78 -26.44 -29.67
C ASN A 357 17.62 -24.91 -29.69
N CYS A 358 16.66 -24.36 -30.44
CA CYS A 358 16.51 -22.92 -30.62
C CYS A 358 16.18 -22.13 -29.34
N LEU A 359 15.85 -22.81 -28.23
CA LEU A 359 15.63 -22.23 -26.90
C LEU A 359 16.74 -22.54 -25.89
N LYS A 360 17.86 -23.11 -26.33
CA LYS A 360 18.97 -23.41 -25.43
C LYS A 360 19.52 -22.11 -24.85
N VAL A 361 19.69 -22.05 -23.52
CA VAL A 361 20.29 -20.90 -22.82
C VAL A 361 21.72 -21.19 -22.39
N GLU A 362 22.53 -20.15 -22.21
CA GLU A 362 23.87 -20.28 -21.60
C GLU A 362 23.76 -20.84 -20.16
N ALA A 363 24.70 -21.69 -19.76
CA ALA A 363 24.74 -22.20 -18.39
C ALA A 363 24.95 -21.02 -17.42
N LYS A 364 24.03 -20.85 -16.46
CA LYS A 364 24.07 -19.75 -15.49
C LYS A 364 25.43 -19.70 -14.79
N ALA A 365 26.23 -18.66 -15.05
CA ALA A 365 27.00 -18.06 -13.97
C ALA A 365 25.99 -17.53 -12.95
N GLU A 366 26.26 -17.67 -11.65
CA GLU A 366 25.49 -17.03 -10.58
C GLU A 366 25.54 -15.50 -10.78
N ALA A 367 24.68 -15.02 -11.66
CA ALA A 367 24.45 -13.61 -11.89
C ALA A 367 23.45 -13.17 -10.85
N GLU A 368 23.96 -12.46 -9.84
CA GLU A 368 23.19 -11.60 -8.97
C GLU A 368 22.12 -10.87 -9.78
N ALA A 369 20.87 -11.08 -9.40
CA ALA A 369 19.76 -10.28 -9.88
C ALA A 369 19.99 -8.83 -9.45
N LYS A 370 20.67 -8.05 -10.29
CA LYS A 370 20.49 -6.59 -10.30
C LYS A 370 19.10 -6.31 -10.85
N GLU A 371 18.10 -6.45 -9.99
CA GLU A 371 16.84 -5.73 -10.11
C GLU A 371 17.15 -4.24 -9.89
N GLY A 372 17.68 -3.59 -10.93
CA GLY A 372 17.74 -2.14 -11.05
C GLY A 372 16.39 -1.60 -11.50
N GLY A 373 15.35 -1.89 -10.74
CA GLY A 373 14.06 -1.21 -10.81
C GLY A 373 13.64 -1.01 -9.37
N LEU A 374 13.36 0.23 -8.98
CA LEU A 374 12.89 0.55 -7.63
C LEU A 374 11.87 -0.49 -7.16
N LYS A 375 12.27 -1.38 -6.25
CA LYS A 375 11.37 -2.16 -5.41
C LYS A 375 10.71 -1.16 -4.48
N ILE A 376 9.66 -0.53 -4.99
CA ILE A 376 8.72 0.24 -4.19
C ILE A 376 8.12 -0.75 -3.20
N ASP A 377 8.44 -0.54 -1.93
CA ASP A 377 7.99 -1.31 -0.80
C ASP A 377 6.47 -1.17 -0.64
N PHE A 378 5.72 -2.26 -0.84
CA PHE A 378 4.26 -2.34 -0.61
C PHE A 378 3.93 -2.63 0.87
N SER A 379 4.73 -2.11 1.79
CA SER A 379 4.34 -2.05 3.20
C SER A 379 3.23 -1.00 3.34
N PHE A 380 1.99 -1.40 3.07
CA PHE A 380 0.82 -1.22 3.94
C PHE A 380 -0.48 -1.66 3.21
N HIS A 381 -1.05 -2.76 3.73
CA HIS A 381 -2.49 -3.11 3.76
C HIS A 381 -3.35 -3.18 2.49
N LEU A 382 -2.84 -3.67 1.35
CA LEU A 382 -3.68 -4.55 0.53
C LEU A 382 -3.17 -5.97 0.76
N PRO A 383 -4.03 -6.93 1.14
CA PRO A 383 -3.61 -8.31 1.26
C PRO A 383 -3.37 -8.88 -0.15
N LEU A 384 -2.33 -8.43 -0.84
CA LEU A 384 -1.79 -9.04 -2.06
C LEU A 384 -1.47 -10.51 -1.78
N ALA A 385 -1.09 -10.86 -0.55
CA ALA A 385 -0.89 -12.24 -0.10
C ALA A 385 -2.17 -13.12 -0.18
N GLN A 386 -3.38 -12.55 -0.17
CA GLN A 386 -4.63 -13.31 -0.34
C GLN A 386 -4.95 -13.61 -1.82
N LEU A 387 -4.28 -12.97 -2.78
CA LEU A 387 -4.37 -13.31 -4.20
C LEU A 387 -3.66 -14.62 -4.55
N SER A 388 -2.90 -15.22 -3.60
CA SER A 388 -2.25 -16.53 -3.76
C SER A 388 -3.23 -17.69 -4.05
N ARG A 389 -4.55 -17.47 -3.94
CA ARG A 389 -5.60 -18.44 -4.34
C ARG A 389 -6.41 -18.03 -5.59
N GLY A 390 -5.96 -17.01 -6.32
CA GLY A 390 -6.51 -16.57 -7.61
C GLY A 390 -7.63 -15.53 -7.50
N PHE A 391 -7.41 -14.37 -8.11
CA PHE A 391 -8.51 -13.50 -8.52
C PHE A 391 -9.27 -14.19 -9.68
N TYR A 392 -10.60 -14.25 -9.61
CA TYR A 392 -11.41 -14.94 -10.61
C TYR A 392 -12.59 -14.08 -11.10
N GLY A 393 -12.76 -14.00 -12.42
CA GLY A 393 -13.78 -13.20 -13.08
C GLY A 393 -13.48 -11.71 -13.10
N ARG A 394 -14.47 -10.90 -13.50
CA ARG A 394 -14.43 -9.43 -13.48
C ARG A 394 -13.46 -8.75 -14.42
N ARG A 395 -13.11 -9.45 -15.51
CA ARG A 395 -12.32 -8.90 -16.62
C ARG A 395 -13.01 -7.67 -17.23
N LYS A 396 -14.35 -7.65 -17.27
CA LYS A 396 -15.12 -6.50 -17.77
C LYS A 396 -14.90 -5.26 -16.87
N GLU A 397 -15.06 -5.42 -15.56
CA GLU A 397 -14.91 -4.36 -14.57
C GLU A 397 -13.45 -3.85 -14.54
N TYR A 398 -12.47 -4.74 -14.61
CA TYR A 398 -11.06 -4.36 -14.77
C TYR A 398 -10.82 -3.54 -16.05
N ARG A 399 -11.37 -3.97 -17.20
CA ARG A 399 -11.29 -3.20 -18.46
C ARG A 399 -11.91 -1.82 -18.30
N GLU A 400 -13.06 -1.70 -17.63
CA GLU A 400 -13.68 -0.40 -17.35
C GLU A 400 -12.78 0.50 -16.48
N ILE A 401 -12.11 -0.06 -15.45
CA ILE A 401 -11.14 0.68 -14.62
C ILE A 401 -9.94 1.14 -15.46
N ARG A 402 -9.32 0.23 -16.23
CA ARG A 402 -8.17 0.54 -17.10
C ARG A 402 -8.54 1.60 -18.12
N ASP A 403 -9.63 1.40 -18.84
CA ASP A 403 -10.05 2.31 -19.91
C ASP A 403 -10.37 3.69 -19.36
N ALA A 404 -11.00 3.77 -18.18
CA ALA A 404 -11.20 5.03 -17.48
C ALA A 404 -9.87 5.72 -17.15
N LEU A 405 -8.97 5.04 -16.42
CA LEU A 405 -7.78 5.67 -15.85
C LEU A 405 -6.65 5.93 -16.87
N VAL A 406 -6.48 5.03 -17.85
CA VAL A 406 -5.35 5.04 -18.80
C VAL A 406 -5.74 5.69 -20.12
N PHE A 407 -6.89 5.33 -20.71
CA PHE A 407 -7.21 5.73 -22.08
C PHE A 407 -8.15 6.94 -22.18
N ARG A 408 -9.18 7.02 -21.32
CA ARG A 408 -10.15 8.13 -21.30
C ARG A 408 -9.67 9.34 -20.50
N GLY A 409 -8.70 9.12 -19.61
CA GLY A 409 -8.18 10.16 -18.73
C GLY A 409 -9.12 10.54 -17.59
N ASP A 410 -10.01 9.63 -17.19
CA ASP A 410 -10.85 9.78 -16.01
C ASP A 410 -9.96 9.93 -14.78
N ARG A 411 -10.30 10.85 -13.88
CA ARG A 411 -9.44 11.23 -12.76
C ARG A 411 -9.55 10.26 -11.60
N ALA A 412 -10.76 9.76 -11.38
CA ALA A 412 -11.05 8.83 -10.30
C ALA A 412 -12.02 7.75 -10.76
N VAL A 413 -11.83 6.53 -10.23
CA VAL A 413 -12.82 5.46 -10.31
C VAL A 413 -13.30 5.10 -8.91
N ILE A 414 -14.61 5.13 -8.70
CA ILE A 414 -15.25 4.74 -7.43
C ILE A 414 -15.90 3.37 -7.63
N VAL A 415 -15.28 2.34 -7.06
CA VAL A 415 -15.81 0.97 -7.05
C VAL A 415 -16.66 0.79 -5.81
N HIS A 416 -17.97 0.64 -5.97
CA HIS A 416 -18.90 0.55 -4.86
C HIS A 416 -19.72 -0.75 -4.87
N GLY A 417 -20.06 -1.28 -3.69
CA GLY A 417 -20.82 -2.54 -3.57
C GLY A 417 -20.78 -3.13 -2.17
N ILE A 418 -21.57 -4.15 -1.90
CA ILE A 418 -21.69 -4.77 -0.57
C ILE A 418 -20.36 -5.36 -0.04
N GLY A 419 -20.28 -5.62 1.26
CA GLY A 419 -19.08 -6.17 1.90
C GLY A 419 -18.78 -7.58 1.40
N GLY A 420 -17.50 -7.92 1.17
CA GLY A 420 -17.12 -9.26 0.69
C GLY A 420 -17.43 -9.52 -0.78
N ILE A 421 -18.03 -8.56 -1.49
CA ILE A 421 -18.28 -8.70 -2.93
C ILE A 421 -16.97 -8.79 -3.72
N GLY A 422 -15.80 -8.43 -3.18
CA GLY A 422 -14.51 -8.53 -3.88
C GLY A 422 -14.02 -7.24 -4.52
N LYS A 423 -14.39 -6.08 -3.93
CA LYS A 423 -13.87 -4.76 -4.33
C LYS A 423 -12.36 -4.68 -4.14
N THR A 424 -11.90 -4.91 -2.91
CA THR A 424 -10.47 -4.96 -2.53
C THR A 424 -9.68 -5.91 -3.44
N ALA A 425 -10.21 -7.10 -3.74
CA ALA A 425 -9.57 -8.05 -4.66
C ALA A 425 -9.46 -7.50 -6.10
N LEU A 426 -10.53 -6.89 -6.65
CA LEU A 426 -10.52 -6.29 -7.99
C LEU A 426 -9.53 -5.13 -8.09
N ILE A 427 -9.43 -4.31 -7.05
CA ILE A 427 -8.54 -3.15 -7.07
C ILE A 427 -7.08 -3.53 -6.86
N SER A 428 -6.78 -4.54 -6.02
CA SER A 428 -5.43 -5.11 -5.92
C SER A 428 -4.99 -5.69 -7.26
N TYR A 429 -5.89 -6.46 -7.90
CA TYR A 429 -5.63 -7.00 -9.23
C TYR A 429 -5.41 -5.90 -10.28
N SER A 430 -6.23 -4.86 -10.26
CA SER A 430 -6.09 -3.72 -11.18
C SER A 430 -4.79 -2.94 -10.94
N ALA A 431 -4.44 -2.72 -9.68
CA ALA A 431 -3.25 -1.98 -9.27
C ALA A 431 -1.95 -2.62 -9.78
N GLU A 432 -1.84 -3.95 -9.64
CA GLU A 432 -0.66 -4.70 -10.09
C GLU A 432 -0.47 -4.58 -11.61
N ARG A 433 -1.56 -4.72 -12.39
CA ARG A 433 -1.48 -4.66 -13.86
C ARG A 433 -1.31 -3.24 -14.40
N LEU A 434 -1.90 -2.25 -13.72
CA LEU A 434 -1.79 -0.86 -14.10
C LEU A 434 -0.45 -0.22 -13.70
N ARG A 435 0.36 -0.89 -12.87
CA ARG A 435 1.65 -0.37 -12.38
C ARG A 435 2.56 0.11 -13.51
N LYS A 436 2.59 -0.56 -14.66
CA LYS A 436 3.40 -0.16 -15.83
C LYS A 436 3.03 1.22 -16.42
N HIS A 437 1.87 1.76 -16.07
CA HIS A 437 1.39 3.05 -16.54
C HIS A 437 1.62 4.21 -15.54
N PHE A 438 2.14 3.93 -14.33
CA PHE A 438 2.37 4.93 -13.27
C PHE A 438 3.79 4.83 -12.71
N LYS A 439 4.34 5.91 -12.15
CA LYS A 439 5.66 5.88 -11.47
C LYS A 439 5.62 5.14 -10.13
N GLY A 440 4.42 4.92 -9.58
CA GLY A 440 4.21 4.17 -8.34
C GLY A 440 2.73 3.99 -8.04
N VAL A 441 2.45 3.11 -7.08
CA VAL A 441 1.10 2.83 -6.58
C VAL A 441 1.15 2.91 -5.06
N TYR A 442 0.22 3.64 -4.45
CA TYR A 442 0.11 3.75 -3.00
C TYR A 442 -1.32 3.48 -2.54
N ALA A 443 -1.49 2.74 -1.45
CA ALA A 443 -2.81 2.37 -0.95
C ALA A 443 -3.00 2.81 0.51
N PHE A 444 -4.04 3.61 0.73
CA PHE A 444 -4.53 4.01 2.03
C PHE A 444 -5.54 2.97 2.52
N ASN A 445 -5.24 2.32 3.65
CA ASN A 445 -6.26 1.56 4.37
C ASN A 445 -7.09 2.52 5.23
N CYS A 446 -8.28 2.85 4.73
CA CYS A 446 -9.15 3.82 5.38
C CYS A 446 -9.88 3.24 6.59
N SER A 447 -9.78 1.94 6.88
CA SER A 447 -10.45 1.36 8.06
C SER A 447 -9.75 1.66 9.39
N VAL A 448 -8.45 1.94 9.36
CA VAL A 448 -7.64 2.31 10.53
C VAL A 448 -7.79 3.80 10.80
N GLY A 449 -8.42 4.21 11.90
CA GLY A 449 -8.62 5.61 12.27
C GLY A 449 -9.42 6.49 11.28
N ALA A 450 -9.78 7.69 11.72
CA ALA A 450 -10.31 8.72 10.82
C ALA A 450 -9.18 9.26 9.90
N LEU A 451 -9.49 9.41 8.62
CA LEU A 451 -8.58 9.95 7.62
C LEU A 451 -8.63 11.48 7.69
N ALA A 452 -7.48 12.13 7.54
CA ALA A 452 -7.38 13.59 7.50
C ALA A 452 -6.31 13.99 6.47
N PRO A 453 -6.36 15.23 5.91
CA PRO A 453 -5.38 15.70 4.93
C PRO A 453 -3.92 15.54 5.39
N GLU A 454 -3.66 15.77 6.68
CA GLU A 454 -2.33 15.69 7.30
C GLU A 454 -1.83 14.25 7.33
N ARG A 455 -2.74 13.28 7.57
CA ARG A 455 -2.41 11.86 7.51
C ARG A 455 -1.99 11.45 6.11
N ILE A 456 -2.77 11.87 5.11
CA ILE A 456 -2.48 11.58 3.70
C ILE A 456 -1.11 12.17 3.33
N LEU A 457 -0.85 13.43 3.72
CA LEU A 457 0.43 14.07 3.50
C LEU A 457 1.59 13.32 4.19
N LEU A 458 1.43 12.91 5.45
CA LEU A 458 2.46 12.21 6.20
C LEU A 458 2.75 10.82 5.63
N GLU A 459 1.72 10.07 5.28
CA GLU A 459 1.86 8.74 4.67
C GLU A 459 2.57 8.83 3.31
N LEU A 460 2.23 9.84 2.50
CA LEU A 460 2.95 10.14 1.27
C LEU A 460 4.37 10.61 1.53
N HIS A 461 4.61 11.48 2.51
CA HIS A 461 5.96 11.93 2.88
C HIS A 461 6.84 10.73 3.25
N ARG A 462 6.36 9.83 4.13
CA ARG A 462 7.10 8.60 4.50
C ARG A 462 7.36 7.70 3.29
N TYR A 463 6.39 7.58 2.39
CA TYR A 463 6.56 6.85 1.15
C TYR A 463 7.70 7.45 0.29
N PHE A 464 7.73 8.77 0.13
CA PHE A 464 8.74 9.47 -0.66
C PHE A 464 10.11 9.59 0.04
N GLU A 465 10.14 9.70 1.37
CA GLU A 465 11.36 9.71 2.18
C GLU A 465 12.15 8.41 1.98
N ARG A 466 11.47 7.25 1.95
CA ARG A 466 12.09 5.96 1.60
C ARG A 466 12.68 5.92 0.19
N LEU A 467 12.20 6.77 -0.70
CA LEU A 467 12.72 6.94 -2.06
C LEU A 467 13.79 8.04 -2.15
N GLY A 468 14.17 8.66 -1.03
CA GLY A 468 15.14 9.75 -0.94
C GLY A 468 14.60 11.13 -1.31
N VAL A 469 13.27 11.32 -1.31
CA VAL A 469 12.60 12.58 -1.69
C VAL A 469 11.95 13.23 -0.46
N ASN A 470 12.52 14.35 0.00
CA ASN A 470 12.09 15.04 1.23
C ASN A 470 11.30 16.34 1.01
N GLU A 471 10.91 16.66 -0.22
CA GLU A 471 10.24 17.92 -0.60
C GLU A 471 8.90 18.14 0.13
N LEU A 472 8.23 17.05 0.54
CA LEU A 472 6.98 17.12 1.31
C LEU A 472 7.18 17.48 2.79
N GLN A 473 8.41 17.40 3.32
CA GLN A 473 8.70 17.65 4.74
C GLN A 473 8.33 19.09 5.14
N ALA A 474 8.62 20.06 4.28
CA ALA A 474 8.29 21.46 4.52
C ALA A 474 6.78 21.70 4.70
N LEU A 475 5.95 20.85 4.08
CA LEU A 475 4.49 20.95 4.18
C LEU A 475 3.95 20.38 5.51
N LEU A 476 4.69 19.50 6.19
CA LEU A 476 4.26 18.90 7.47
C LEU A 476 4.30 19.89 8.63
N HIS A 477 5.15 20.91 8.54
CA HIS A 477 5.37 21.88 9.61
C HIS A 477 4.55 23.17 9.45
N GLN A 478 3.72 23.26 8.41
CA GLN A 478 2.92 24.45 8.09
C GLN A 478 1.42 24.12 8.05
N SER A 479 0.59 25.03 8.56
CA SER A 479 -0.87 24.88 8.52
C SER A 479 -1.43 25.50 7.25
N PHE A 480 -1.96 24.68 6.35
CA PHE A 480 -2.59 25.12 5.10
C PHE A 480 -4.08 24.82 5.08
N PRO A 481 -4.95 25.75 4.62
CA PRO A 481 -6.32 25.42 4.24
C PRO A 481 -6.39 24.16 3.36
N PRO A 482 -7.42 23.32 3.48
CA PRO A 482 -7.46 22.02 2.79
C PRO A 482 -7.28 22.14 1.27
N GLU A 483 -7.89 23.15 0.65
CA GLU A 483 -7.75 23.40 -0.79
C GLU A 483 -6.34 23.84 -1.20
N GLN A 484 -5.67 24.62 -0.35
CA GLN A 484 -4.30 25.09 -0.59
C GLN A 484 -3.31 23.93 -0.45
N LEU A 485 -3.46 23.10 0.59
CA LEU A 485 -2.67 21.89 0.77
C LEU A 485 -2.84 20.94 -0.41
N ALA A 486 -4.09 20.73 -0.84
CA ALA A 486 -4.39 19.91 -2.01
C ALA A 486 -3.73 20.44 -3.28
N THR A 487 -3.63 21.76 -3.44
CA THR A 487 -2.97 22.40 -4.59
C THR A 487 -1.45 22.15 -4.57
N TYR A 488 -0.79 22.35 -3.42
CA TYR A 488 0.64 22.05 -3.28
C TYR A 488 0.94 20.57 -3.51
N LEU A 489 0.14 19.69 -2.90
CA LEU A 489 0.31 18.26 -3.07
C LEU A 489 0.06 17.85 -4.54
N ALA A 490 -0.95 18.42 -5.21
CA ALA A 490 -1.19 18.15 -6.63
C ALA A 490 -0.04 18.64 -7.52
N GLN A 491 0.57 19.78 -7.20
CA GLN A 491 1.75 20.27 -7.91
C GLN A 491 2.94 19.31 -7.75
N PHE A 492 3.18 18.81 -6.55
CA PHE A 492 4.20 17.78 -6.30
C PHE A 492 3.88 16.47 -7.06
N LEU A 493 2.65 15.98 -6.95
CA LEU A 493 2.18 14.76 -7.63
C LEU A 493 2.15 14.86 -9.17
N SER A 494 2.25 16.08 -9.73
CA SER A 494 2.39 16.27 -11.18
C SER A 494 3.76 15.79 -11.70
N GLN A 495 4.79 15.82 -10.85
CA GLN A 495 6.14 15.35 -11.15
C GLN A 495 6.28 13.82 -10.93
N TRP A 496 5.40 13.29 -10.08
CA TRP A 496 5.34 11.89 -9.66
C TRP A 496 3.95 11.31 -9.91
N PRO A 497 3.60 10.96 -11.17
CA PRO A 497 2.29 10.38 -11.48
C PRO A 497 2.10 9.03 -10.78
N LEU A 498 1.22 8.99 -9.77
CA LEU A 498 0.91 7.81 -8.96
C LEU A 498 -0.51 7.30 -9.22
N LEU A 499 -0.74 6.01 -8.96
CA LEU A 499 -2.07 5.48 -8.70
C LEU A 499 -2.32 5.46 -7.19
N LEU A 500 -3.21 6.31 -6.70
CA LEU A 500 -3.57 6.40 -5.28
C LEU A 500 -4.87 5.63 -5.02
N ILE A 501 -4.80 4.65 -4.13
CA ILE A 501 -5.90 3.74 -3.82
C ILE A 501 -6.40 4.04 -2.41
N PHE A 502 -7.70 4.21 -2.25
CA PHE A 502 -8.37 4.42 -0.97
C PHE A 502 -9.30 3.22 -0.72
N ASP A 503 -8.80 2.22 0.02
CA ASP A 503 -9.55 0.99 0.30
C ASP A 503 -10.37 1.12 1.58
N ASN A 504 -11.58 0.55 1.59
CA ASN A 504 -12.56 0.59 2.68
C ASN A 504 -12.97 2.02 3.07
N PHE A 505 -13.20 2.89 2.08
CA PHE A 505 -13.50 4.30 2.29
C PHE A 505 -14.84 4.54 3.00
N GLU A 506 -15.71 3.52 3.13
CA GLU A 506 -16.97 3.61 3.86
C GLU A 506 -16.83 4.04 5.33
N SER A 507 -15.69 3.80 5.97
CA SER A 507 -15.39 4.26 7.34
C SER A 507 -15.30 5.78 7.46
N GLN A 508 -15.10 6.47 6.33
CA GLN A 508 -14.98 7.92 6.24
C GLN A 508 -16.28 8.59 5.78
N LEU A 509 -17.35 7.83 5.59
CA LEU A 509 -18.62 8.32 5.03
C LEU A 509 -19.72 8.39 6.09
N THR A 510 -20.59 9.39 5.95
CA THR A 510 -21.86 9.51 6.68
C THR A 510 -23.03 9.62 5.70
N PRO A 511 -24.24 9.19 6.08
CA PRO A 511 -25.44 9.40 5.26
C PRO A 511 -25.64 10.90 4.98
N ALA A 512 -25.86 11.28 3.71
CA ALA A 512 -26.12 12.68 3.38
C ALA A 512 -27.45 13.15 4.02
N PRO A 513 -27.55 14.40 4.49
CA PRO A 513 -28.78 14.92 5.08
C PRO A 513 -29.92 14.87 4.06
N VAL A 514 -30.99 14.14 4.39
CA VAL A 514 -32.21 14.07 3.58
C VAL A 514 -32.89 15.44 3.65
N ARG A 515 -33.00 16.15 2.51
CA ARG A 515 -33.87 17.34 2.43
C ARG A 515 -35.28 16.94 2.85
N PRO A 516 -35.96 17.69 3.74
CA PRO A 516 -37.34 17.37 4.10
C PRO A 516 -38.20 17.36 2.84
N PRO A 517 -39.07 16.35 2.64
CA PRO A 517 -39.94 16.30 1.48
C PRO A 517 -40.93 17.47 1.53
N ASP A 518 -41.22 18.05 0.35
CA ASP A 518 -42.32 19.00 0.18
C ASP A 518 -43.62 18.43 0.76
N LYS A 519 -44.39 19.27 1.45
CA LYS A 519 -45.53 18.92 2.31
C LYS A 519 -46.72 18.22 1.62
N ASP A 520 -46.64 17.85 0.35
CA ASP A 520 -47.80 17.40 -0.44
C ASP A 520 -47.77 15.95 -0.95
N VAL A 521 -46.89 15.08 -0.41
CA VAL A 521 -46.93 13.64 -0.75
C VAL A 521 -47.52 12.82 0.39
N ARG A 522 -48.82 12.50 0.30
CA ARG A 522 -49.45 11.49 1.16
C ARG A 522 -48.98 10.09 0.75
N ILE A 523 -48.23 9.42 1.64
CA ILE A 523 -47.86 8.01 1.50
C ILE A 523 -48.95 7.13 2.14
N PRO A 524 -49.47 6.07 1.48
CA PRO A 524 -50.50 5.19 2.03
C PRO A 524 -50.00 4.34 3.22
N ALA A 525 -50.87 4.09 4.19
CA ALA A 525 -50.59 3.49 5.51
C ALA A 525 -50.16 2.01 5.53
N ASN A 526 -49.88 1.36 4.39
CA ASN A 526 -49.51 -0.07 4.34
C ASN A 526 -48.00 -0.32 4.11
N LEU A 527 -47.15 0.67 4.36
CA LEU A 527 -45.68 0.60 4.22
C LEU A 527 -44.92 0.96 5.50
N SER A 528 -45.53 0.82 6.68
CA SER A 528 -44.91 1.21 7.96
C SER A 528 -43.86 0.23 8.52
N GLY A 529 -43.42 -0.76 7.75
CA GLY A 529 -42.43 -1.76 8.17
C GLY A 529 -41.17 -1.89 7.29
N LEU A 530 -41.05 -1.13 6.20
CA LEU A 530 -40.00 -1.32 5.18
C LEU A 530 -39.18 -0.06 4.86
N ASN A 531 -39.14 0.93 5.75
CA ASN A 531 -38.18 2.02 5.66
C ASN A 531 -36.91 1.69 6.46
N ARG A 532 -36.04 0.86 5.88
CA ARG A 532 -34.60 0.87 6.23
C ARG A 532 -33.88 1.82 5.26
N PRO A 533 -33.30 2.94 5.72
CA PRO A 533 -32.41 3.73 4.88
C PRO A 533 -31.10 2.96 4.73
N GLY A 534 -30.79 2.46 3.53
CA GLY A 534 -29.52 1.77 3.34
C GLY A 534 -29.29 1.12 1.98
N LEU A 535 -30.33 0.78 1.23
CA LEU A 535 -30.18 0.06 -0.05
C LEU A 535 -30.94 0.69 -1.23
N THR A 536 -31.63 1.81 -1.02
CA THR A 536 -32.37 2.53 -2.06
C THR A 536 -32.02 4.03 -2.06
N GLY A 537 -31.21 4.45 -3.03
CA GLY A 537 -31.16 5.84 -3.51
C GLY A 537 -30.45 6.94 -2.69
N SER A 538 -30.02 6.73 -1.44
CA SER A 538 -29.37 7.79 -0.64
C SER A 538 -27.85 7.87 -0.86
N THR A 539 -27.37 9.00 -1.39
CA THR A 539 -25.93 9.31 -1.47
C THR A 539 -25.34 9.57 -0.08
N HIS A 540 -24.07 9.22 0.11
CA HIS A 540 -23.29 9.53 1.31
C HIS A 540 -22.35 10.70 1.05
N SER A 541 -21.85 11.32 2.11
CA SER A 541 -20.84 12.38 2.06
C SER A 541 -19.64 12.01 2.91
N ILE A 542 -18.45 12.51 2.55
CA ILE A 542 -17.26 12.40 3.41
C ILE A 542 -17.57 13.09 4.74
N ALA A 543 -17.48 12.34 5.83
CA ALA A 543 -17.91 12.77 7.16
C ALA A 543 -17.15 14.01 7.64
N GLU A 544 -15.85 14.04 7.36
CA GLU A 544 -14.93 15.08 7.79
C GLU A 544 -14.85 16.20 6.75
N VAL A 545 -15.08 17.44 7.17
CA VAL A 545 -15.22 18.59 6.26
C VAL A 545 -13.89 18.92 5.57
N ASN A 546 -12.78 18.95 6.32
CA ASN A 546 -11.47 19.29 5.75
C ASN A 546 -11.02 18.24 4.72
N LEU A 547 -11.24 16.95 5.00
CA LEU A 547 -10.97 15.84 4.12
C LEU A 547 -11.87 15.92 2.88
N ARG A 548 -13.15 16.28 3.04
CA ARG A 548 -14.06 16.46 1.92
C ARG A 548 -13.55 17.54 0.96
N GLU A 549 -13.23 18.72 1.49
CA GLU A 549 -12.69 19.84 0.72
C GLU A 549 -11.34 19.51 0.09
N PHE A 550 -10.43 18.93 0.87
CA PHE A 550 -9.12 18.47 0.41
C PHE A 550 -9.23 17.46 -0.72
N MET A 551 -10.03 16.40 -0.58
CA MET A 551 -10.16 15.34 -1.59
C MET A 551 -10.80 15.89 -2.87
N ALA A 552 -11.83 16.74 -2.74
CA ALA A 552 -12.43 17.41 -3.90
C ALA A 552 -11.41 18.29 -4.62
N ALA A 553 -10.64 19.11 -3.90
CA ALA A 553 -9.60 19.96 -4.46
C ALA A 553 -8.43 19.17 -5.06
N LEU A 554 -8.00 18.09 -4.40
CA LEU A 554 -6.86 17.27 -4.82
C LEU A 554 -7.15 16.57 -6.14
N VAL A 555 -8.28 15.86 -6.23
CA VAL A 555 -8.74 15.20 -7.47
C VAL A 555 -8.97 16.23 -8.58
N LYS A 556 -9.39 17.45 -8.23
CA LYS A 556 -9.53 18.56 -9.20
C LYS A 556 -8.18 19.07 -9.71
N ALA A 557 -7.19 19.20 -8.85
CA ALA A 557 -5.90 19.82 -9.18
C ALA A 557 -4.96 18.85 -9.91
N THR A 558 -5.06 17.54 -9.67
CA THR A 558 -4.31 16.50 -10.38
C THR A 558 -4.92 16.19 -11.75
N ALA A 559 -4.77 17.12 -12.70
CA ALA A 559 -5.33 16.95 -14.05
C ALA A 559 -4.58 15.92 -14.91
N THR A 560 -3.27 15.74 -14.71
CA THR A 560 -2.41 14.87 -15.52
C THR A 560 -1.61 13.90 -14.66
N GLY A 561 -1.46 12.66 -15.12
CA GLY A 561 -0.57 11.68 -14.49
C GLY A 561 -1.17 10.92 -13.31
N THR A 562 -1.42 11.59 -12.19
CA THR A 562 -1.94 10.92 -10.97
C THR A 562 -3.42 10.58 -11.10
N ARG A 563 -3.80 9.40 -10.59
CA ARG A 563 -5.16 8.83 -10.68
C ARG A 563 -5.60 8.26 -9.35
N PHE A 564 -6.91 8.29 -9.10
CA PHE A 564 -7.49 7.88 -7.82
C PHE A 564 -8.42 6.68 -8.00
N LEU A 565 -8.36 5.74 -7.06
CA LEU A 565 -9.24 4.61 -7.06
C LEU A 565 -9.79 4.37 -5.66
N PHE A 566 -11.12 4.33 -5.53
CA PHE A 566 -11.81 4.18 -4.25
C PHE A 566 -12.54 2.85 -4.19
N THR A 567 -12.49 2.15 -3.07
CA THR A 567 -13.48 1.11 -2.72
C THR A 567 -14.35 1.59 -1.59
N THR A 568 -15.66 1.34 -1.72
CA THR A 568 -16.62 1.75 -0.70
C THR A 568 -17.83 0.83 -0.68
N ARG A 569 -18.52 0.73 0.46
CA ARG A 569 -19.85 0.12 0.53
C ARG A 569 -20.92 0.97 -0.13
N TYR A 570 -20.81 2.29 -0.01
CA TYR A 570 -21.87 3.23 -0.35
C TYR A 570 -21.47 4.14 -1.50
N ARG A 571 -22.46 4.57 -2.30
CA ARG A 571 -22.25 5.67 -3.23
C ARG A 571 -22.01 6.95 -2.44
N PHE A 572 -20.98 7.70 -2.82
CA PHE A 572 -20.73 9.02 -2.28
C PHE A 572 -20.29 9.95 -3.39
N ASP A 573 -20.68 11.22 -3.25
CA ASP A 573 -20.24 12.26 -4.15
C ASP A 573 -18.97 12.90 -3.58
N LEU A 574 -17.94 13.01 -4.42
CA LEU A 574 -16.88 14.00 -4.23
C LEU A 574 -17.49 15.35 -4.64
N GLU A 575 -18.30 15.96 -3.75
CA GLU A 575 -19.16 17.13 -4.00
C GLU A 575 -18.49 18.22 -4.85
N SER A 576 -18.60 18.08 -6.16
CA SER A 576 -18.60 19.18 -7.10
C SER A 576 -19.21 18.67 -8.40
N LYS A 577 -20.30 19.29 -8.82
CA LYS A 577 -20.91 19.07 -10.14
C LYS A 577 -20.00 19.59 -11.29
N ARG A 578 -18.68 19.71 -11.07
CA ARG A 578 -17.66 20.34 -11.94
C ARG A 578 -16.25 19.75 -11.85
N VAL A 579 -15.96 18.72 -11.05
CA VAL A 579 -14.71 17.93 -11.19
C VAL A 579 -14.90 16.95 -12.36
N GLY A 580 -14.02 17.02 -13.37
CA GLY A 580 -14.13 16.23 -14.60
C GLY A 580 -14.09 14.71 -14.37
N ASN A 581 -14.64 13.97 -15.34
CA ASN A 581 -14.59 12.51 -15.55
C ASN A 581 -14.27 11.66 -14.29
N ILE A 582 -15.20 11.58 -13.34
CA ILE A 582 -15.19 10.56 -12.29
C ILE A 582 -16.10 9.41 -12.75
N ARG A 583 -15.59 8.17 -12.68
CA ARG A 583 -16.32 6.97 -13.09
C ARG A 583 -16.80 6.21 -11.86
N GLU A 584 -18.11 6.06 -11.72
CA GLU A 584 -18.69 5.11 -10.77
C GLU A 584 -18.80 3.73 -11.40
N LEU A 585 -18.33 2.71 -10.68
CA LEU A 585 -18.40 1.32 -11.09
C LEU A 585 -19.10 0.49 -10.00
N PRO A 586 -20.39 0.17 -10.18
CA PRO A 586 -21.09 -0.72 -9.26
C PRO A 586 -20.57 -2.15 -9.41
N LEU A 587 -20.24 -2.79 -8.30
CA LEU A 587 -19.79 -4.17 -8.28
C LEU A 587 -20.92 -5.09 -7.81
N HIS A 588 -21.24 -6.07 -8.64
CA HIS A 588 -22.32 -7.02 -8.43
C HIS A 588 -21.80 -8.43 -8.19
N ASP A 589 -22.73 -9.34 -7.89
CA ASP A 589 -22.48 -10.78 -7.85
C ASP A 589 -21.77 -11.24 -9.12
N LEU A 590 -20.90 -12.23 -8.99
CA LEU A 590 -20.32 -12.90 -10.14
C LEU A 590 -21.44 -13.46 -11.01
N SER A 591 -21.28 -13.33 -12.32
CA SER A 591 -22.15 -14.02 -13.27
C SER A 591 -22.12 -15.53 -13.01
N ARG A 592 -23.14 -16.25 -13.45
CA ARG A 592 -23.21 -17.70 -13.27
C ARG A 592 -21.92 -18.43 -13.73
N PRO A 593 -21.31 -18.13 -14.89
CA PRO A 593 -20.02 -18.71 -15.29
C PRO A 593 -18.89 -18.40 -14.32
N GLU A 594 -18.78 -17.14 -13.91
CA GLU A 594 -17.73 -16.69 -13.01
C GLU A 594 -17.88 -17.33 -11.62
N ALA A 595 -19.10 -17.49 -11.13
CA ALA A 595 -19.36 -18.19 -9.88
C ALA A 595 -19.03 -19.69 -9.98
N LEU A 596 -19.45 -20.36 -11.07
CA LEU A 596 -19.16 -21.78 -11.30
C LEU A 596 -17.67 -22.04 -11.48
N GLY A 597 -16.96 -21.14 -12.16
CA GLY A 597 -15.51 -21.24 -12.32
C GLY A 597 -14.74 -20.97 -11.03
N LEU A 598 -15.20 -20.02 -10.20
CA LEU A 598 -14.67 -19.84 -8.85
C LEU A 598 -14.85 -21.14 -8.05
N MET A 599 -16.03 -21.76 -8.09
CA MET A 599 -16.28 -23.05 -7.43
C MET A 599 -15.40 -24.19 -7.96
N GLN A 600 -14.96 -24.15 -9.23
CA GLN A 600 -14.02 -25.13 -9.77
C GLN A 600 -12.60 -24.95 -9.23
N LYS A 601 -12.20 -23.72 -8.90
CA LYS A 601 -10.89 -23.43 -8.28
C LYS A 601 -10.87 -23.69 -6.78
N LEU A 602 -12.04 -23.68 -6.15
CA LEU A 602 -12.16 -23.89 -4.72
C LEU A 602 -11.95 -25.38 -4.37
N PRO A 603 -10.99 -25.73 -3.48
CA PRO A 603 -10.52 -27.10 -3.31
C PRO A 603 -11.63 -28.12 -3.05
N ARG A 604 -12.66 -27.77 -2.27
CA ARG A 604 -13.74 -28.68 -1.88
C ARG A 604 -14.90 -28.64 -2.85
N LEU A 605 -15.22 -27.46 -3.39
CA LEU A 605 -16.28 -27.32 -4.40
C LEU A 605 -15.84 -27.84 -5.79
N SER A 606 -14.54 -27.95 -6.07
CA SER A 606 -14.02 -28.44 -7.35
C SER A 606 -14.54 -29.82 -7.72
N GLY A 607 -14.63 -30.73 -6.73
CA GLY A 607 -15.09 -32.11 -6.90
C GLY A 607 -16.60 -32.31 -6.98
N ALA A 608 -17.41 -31.29 -6.72
CA ALA A 608 -18.87 -31.37 -6.83
C ALA A 608 -19.32 -31.46 -8.29
N ASP A 609 -20.42 -32.16 -8.54
CA ASP A 609 -20.96 -32.27 -9.90
C ASP A 609 -21.58 -30.94 -10.37
N PHE A 610 -21.80 -30.82 -11.68
CA PHE A 610 -22.35 -29.59 -12.25
C PHE A 610 -23.77 -29.25 -11.72
N PRO A 611 -24.71 -30.21 -11.57
CA PRO A 611 -26.01 -29.97 -10.92
C PRO A 611 -25.92 -29.42 -9.49
N GLU A 612 -25.03 -29.95 -8.65
CA GLU A 612 -24.82 -29.51 -7.27
C GLU A 612 -24.28 -28.09 -7.23
N LYS A 613 -23.26 -27.77 -8.05
CA LYS A 613 -22.72 -26.40 -8.19
C LYS A 613 -23.80 -25.42 -8.65
N LEU A 614 -24.69 -25.85 -9.54
CA LEU A 614 -25.80 -25.03 -10.00
C LEU A 614 -26.84 -24.79 -8.90
N ARG A 615 -27.12 -25.79 -8.07
CA ARG A 615 -28.01 -25.65 -6.90
C ARG A 615 -27.38 -24.74 -5.84
N ALA A 616 -26.07 -24.82 -5.64
CA ALA A 616 -25.32 -23.91 -4.78
C ALA A 616 -25.42 -22.45 -5.26
N PHE A 617 -25.19 -22.20 -6.54
CA PHE A 617 -25.38 -20.87 -7.13
C PHE A 617 -26.81 -20.34 -6.96
N LYS A 618 -27.83 -21.18 -7.15
CA LYS A 618 -29.24 -20.77 -6.95
C LYS A 618 -29.55 -20.41 -5.49
N THR A 619 -28.87 -21.05 -4.53
CA THR A 619 -29.12 -20.89 -3.09
C THR A 619 -28.37 -19.69 -2.53
N PHE A 620 -27.07 -19.59 -2.83
CA PHE A 620 -26.17 -18.59 -2.24
C PHE A 620 -25.82 -17.42 -3.17
N GLY A 621 -26.16 -17.50 -4.47
CA GLY A 621 -25.85 -16.48 -5.46
C GLY A 621 -24.41 -16.54 -5.98
N GLY A 622 -23.98 -15.44 -6.59
CA GLY A 622 -22.64 -15.26 -7.16
C GLY A 622 -21.68 -14.51 -6.23
N HIS A 623 -22.03 -14.36 -4.94
CA HIS A 623 -21.25 -13.57 -4.00
C HIS A 623 -19.90 -14.24 -3.68
N PRO A 624 -18.73 -13.67 -4.05
CA PRO A 624 -17.44 -14.36 -3.96
C PRO A 624 -17.10 -14.83 -2.55
N TYR A 625 -17.20 -13.94 -1.56
CA TYR A 625 -16.93 -14.31 -0.17
C TYR A 625 -17.87 -15.40 0.33
N ALA A 626 -19.12 -15.43 -0.16
CA ALA A 626 -20.08 -16.44 0.27
C ALA A 626 -19.73 -17.82 -0.30
N LEU A 627 -19.28 -17.87 -1.56
CA LEU A 627 -18.81 -19.11 -2.20
C LEU A 627 -17.52 -19.63 -1.53
N VAL A 628 -16.60 -18.75 -1.16
CA VAL A 628 -15.40 -19.11 -0.37
C VAL A 628 -15.79 -19.63 1.02
N ALA A 629 -16.74 -18.99 1.69
CA ALA A 629 -17.24 -19.43 2.99
C ALA A 629 -17.98 -20.78 2.90
N LEU A 630 -18.69 -21.03 1.78
CA LEU A 630 -19.34 -22.29 1.49
C LEU A 630 -18.31 -23.41 1.21
N ASP A 631 -17.23 -23.13 0.50
CA ASP A 631 -16.15 -24.10 0.29
C ASP A 631 -15.52 -24.54 1.63
N ARG A 632 -15.31 -23.58 2.54
CA ARG A 632 -14.88 -23.87 3.91
C ARG A 632 -15.90 -24.71 4.67
N HIS A 633 -17.19 -24.41 4.54
CA HIS A 633 -18.24 -25.26 5.11
C HIS A 633 -18.15 -26.71 4.60
N CYS A 634 -17.88 -26.86 3.29
CA CYS A 634 -17.77 -28.15 2.64
C CYS A 634 -16.53 -28.96 3.06
N ALA A 635 -15.62 -28.38 3.86
CA ALA A 635 -14.54 -29.13 4.49
C ALA A 635 -15.06 -30.09 5.60
N HIS A 636 -16.24 -29.80 6.17
CA HIS A 636 -16.79 -30.56 7.28
C HIS A 636 -18.00 -31.44 6.88
N GLN A 637 -18.73 -31.06 5.82
CA GLN A 637 -19.91 -31.79 5.36
C GLN A 637 -20.02 -31.73 3.82
N PRO A 638 -20.67 -32.71 3.16
CA PRO A 638 -20.93 -32.65 1.73
C PRO A 638 -21.81 -31.44 1.35
N LEU A 639 -21.60 -30.91 0.14
CA LEU A 639 -22.36 -29.77 -0.38
C LEU A 639 -23.88 -30.01 -0.37
N THR A 640 -24.34 -31.23 -0.62
CA THR A 640 -25.76 -31.60 -0.56
C THR A 640 -26.38 -31.31 0.80
N LYS A 641 -25.71 -31.71 1.88
CA LYS A 641 -26.16 -31.49 3.26
C LYS A 641 -26.10 -30.01 3.64
N ALA A 642 -25.07 -29.29 3.19
CA ALA A 642 -24.98 -27.84 3.40
C ALA A 642 -26.17 -27.10 2.76
N LEU A 643 -26.60 -27.51 1.56
CA LEU A 643 -27.75 -26.94 0.86
C LEU A 643 -29.08 -27.27 1.55
N GLU A 644 -29.22 -28.45 2.14
CA GLU A 644 -30.39 -28.84 2.93
C GLU A 644 -30.50 -28.01 4.21
N ASN A 645 -29.39 -27.85 4.94
CA ASN A 645 -29.32 -27.03 6.15
C ASN A 645 -29.66 -25.57 5.85
N ALA A 646 -29.16 -25.02 4.73
CA ALA A 646 -29.44 -23.66 4.31
C ALA A 646 -30.93 -23.42 3.98
N ALA A 647 -31.66 -24.45 3.54
CA ALA A 647 -33.09 -24.32 3.23
C ALA A 647 -33.97 -24.06 4.47
N GLY A 648 -33.49 -24.40 5.66
CA GLY A 648 -34.17 -24.16 6.93
C GLY A 648 -33.79 -22.84 7.63
N LEU A 649 -32.88 -22.07 7.05
CA LEU A 649 -32.43 -20.78 7.61
C LEU A 649 -33.20 -19.61 6.99
N HIS A 650 -33.49 -18.60 7.81
CA HIS A 650 -34.18 -17.38 7.39
C HIS A 650 -33.23 -16.19 7.45
N GLY A 651 -32.38 -16.05 6.43
CA GLY A 651 -31.61 -14.83 6.24
C GLY A 651 -32.43 -13.75 5.53
N GLU A 652 -32.62 -12.59 6.15
CA GLU A 652 -33.21 -11.41 5.48
C GLU A 652 -32.40 -11.00 4.22
N LEU A 653 -31.10 -11.34 4.18
CA LEU A 653 -30.17 -11.08 3.09
C LEU A 653 -29.40 -12.35 2.68
N ARG A 654 -29.24 -12.59 1.38
CA ARG A 654 -28.56 -13.78 0.84
C ARG A 654 -27.10 -13.90 1.26
N GLU A 655 -26.40 -12.77 1.39
CA GLU A 655 -24.99 -12.71 1.84
C GLU A 655 -24.78 -13.17 3.28
N PHE A 656 -25.81 -13.07 4.15
CA PHE A 656 -25.76 -13.56 5.53
C PHE A 656 -26.13 -15.04 5.66
N LEU A 657 -26.76 -15.64 4.65
CA LEU A 657 -27.22 -17.03 4.72
C LEU A 657 -26.08 -18.00 5.00
N VAL A 658 -24.94 -17.84 4.31
CA VAL A 658 -23.77 -18.70 4.53
C VAL A 658 -23.05 -18.39 5.85
N LEU A 659 -23.08 -17.13 6.30
CA LEU A 659 -22.53 -16.73 7.59
C LEU A 659 -23.33 -17.34 8.73
N GLU A 660 -24.66 -17.31 8.63
CA GLU A 660 -25.57 -17.94 9.57
C GLU A 660 -25.39 -19.47 9.58
N LEU A 661 -25.24 -20.06 8.40
CA LEU A 661 -24.95 -21.49 8.25
C LEU A 661 -23.64 -21.88 8.95
N ASN A 662 -22.56 -21.11 8.77
CA ASN A 662 -21.27 -21.38 9.40
C ASN A 662 -21.30 -21.08 10.90
N TYR A 663 -21.94 -19.97 11.30
CA TYR A 663 -22.10 -19.57 12.70
C TYR A 663 -22.89 -20.61 13.50
N SER A 664 -23.91 -21.25 12.90
CA SER A 664 -24.70 -22.27 13.58
C SER A 664 -23.93 -23.56 13.90
N GLN A 665 -22.79 -23.80 13.22
CA GLN A 665 -21.94 -24.96 13.49
C GLN A 665 -20.92 -24.71 14.62
N LEU A 666 -20.76 -23.45 15.03
CA LEU A 666 -19.77 -23.07 16.03
C LEU A 666 -20.15 -23.55 17.44
N SER A 667 -19.15 -24.00 18.18
CA SER A 667 -19.21 -24.18 19.62
C SER A 667 -19.64 -22.87 20.32
N GLU A 668 -20.27 -23.00 21.50
CA GLU A 668 -20.72 -21.83 22.27
C GLU A 668 -19.56 -20.86 22.55
N ARG A 669 -18.37 -21.40 22.88
CA ARG A 669 -17.18 -20.60 23.15
C ARG A 669 -16.64 -19.89 21.90
N ALA A 670 -16.67 -20.53 20.72
CA ALA A 670 -16.26 -19.90 19.48
C ALA A 670 -17.24 -18.79 19.06
N ARG A 671 -18.56 -18.97 19.25
CA ARG A 671 -19.56 -17.92 19.01
C ARG A 671 -19.32 -16.71 19.89
N GLU A 672 -19.13 -16.93 21.18
CA GLU A 672 -18.82 -15.86 22.13
C GLU A 672 -17.54 -15.12 21.74
N LEU A 673 -16.47 -15.85 21.38
CA LEU A 673 -15.22 -15.24 20.91
C LEU A 673 -15.44 -14.39 19.66
N LEU A 674 -16.18 -14.88 18.68
CA LEU A 674 -16.46 -14.16 17.45
C LEU A 674 -17.25 -12.88 17.72
N ASP A 675 -18.30 -12.97 18.52
CA ASP A 675 -19.15 -11.83 18.86
C ASP A 675 -18.32 -10.74 19.56
N ARG A 676 -17.44 -11.10 20.49
CA ARG A 676 -16.56 -10.14 21.16
C ARG A 676 -15.47 -9.58 20.23
N LEU A 677 -14.83 -10.43 19.42
CA LEU A 677 -13.82 -9.96 18.45
C LEU A 677 -14.40 -9.08 17.35
N SER A 678 -15.68 -9.26 17.02
CA SER A 678 -16.37 -8.46 15.99
C SER A 678 -16.47 -6.98 16.37
N ALA A 679 -16.36 -6.64 17.65
CA ALA A 679 -16.35 -5.26 18.14
C ALA A 679 -15.05 -4.50 17.79
N PHE A 680 -13.96 -5.19 17.44
CA PHE A 680 -12.76 -4.52 16.93
C PHE A 680 -12.93 -4.10 15.47
N ARG A 681 -12.51 -2.86 15.15
CA ARG A 681 -12.61 -2.28 13.80
C ARG A 681 -11.40 -2.62 12.92
N VAL A 682 -10.27 -2.93 13.54
CA VAL A 682 -8.99 -3.20 12.90
C VAL A 682 -8.48 -4.59 13.31
N PRO A 683 -7.55 -5.20 12.55
CA PRO A 683 -6.89 -6.43 12.98
C PRO A 683 -6.19 -6.24 14.34
N VAL A 684 -6.28 -7.25 15.20
CA VAL A 684 -5.75 -7.18 16.57
C VAL A 684 -4.84 -8.35 16.90
N ALA A 685 -3.88 -8.13 17.80
CA ALA A 685 -3.01 -9.21 18.29
C ALA A 685 -3.82 -10.30 19.04
N PRO A 686 -3.32 -11.55 19.12
CA PRO A 686 -3.97 -12.64 19.86
C PRO A 686 -4.34 -12.31 21.31
N GLY A 687 -3.54 -11.45 21.98
CA GLY A 687 -3.84 -10.97 23.32
C GLY A 687 -5.16 -10.20 23.46
N ALA A 688 -5.73 -9.68 22.36
CA ALA A 688 -7.07 -9.09 22.35
C ALA A 688 -8.16 -10.15 22.52
N ALA A 689 -7.97 -11.35 21.95
CA ALA A 689 -8.87 -12.47 22.16
C ALA A 689 -8.85 -12.93 23.63
N GLU A 690 -7.64 -13.04 24.22
CA GLU A 690 -7.47 -13.36 25.64
C GLU A 690 -8.11 -12.29 26.53
N TRP A 691 -7.97 -11.01 26.18
CA TRP A 691 -8.59 -9.91 26.90
C TRP A 691 -10.11 -10.02 26.91
N VAL A 692 -10.74 -10.14 25.74
CA VAL A 692 -12.20 -10.11 25.69
C VAL A 692 -12.82 -11.37 26.28
N MET A 693 -12.13 -12.50 26.27
CA MET A 693 -12.64 -13.77 26.80
C MET A 693 -12.31 -13.99 28.29
N GLY A 694 -11.19 -13.45 28.75
CA GLY A 694 -10.67 -13.68 30.09
C GLY A 694 -11.46 -12.98 31.20
N GLU A 695 -11.66 -13.68 32.31
CA GLU A 695 -12.26 -13.10 33.51
C GLU A 695 -11.33 -12.06 34.16
N LYS A 696 -11.93 -11.00 34.71
CA LYS A 696 -11.20 -9.98 35.48
C LYS A 696 -10.59 -10.63 36.71
N VAL A 697 -9.27 -10.50 36.85
CA VAL A 697 -8.57 -10.94 38.07
C VAL A 697 -8.59 -9.78 39.06
N ASN A 698 -9.22 -9.98 40.22
CA ASN A 698 -9.04 -9.07 41.34
C ASN A 698 -7.62 -9.22 41.86
N THR A 699 -6.72 -8.33 41.42
CA THR A 699 -5.36 -8.29 41.92
C THR A 699 -5.31 -7.42 43.16
N ASN A 700 -4.77 -7.95 44.25
CA ASN A 700 -4.38 -7.17 45.43
C ASN A 700 -3.22 -6.19 45.13
N ALA A 701 -2.87 -5.94 43.86
CA ALA A 701 -1.77 -5.08 43.45
C ALA A 701 -1.97 -3.64 43.96
N ALA A 702 -3.19 -3.11 43.88
CA ALA A 702 -3.52 -1.79 44.44
C ALA A 702 -3.37 -1.78 45.97
N VAL A 703 -3.81 -2.85 46.65
CA VAL A 703 -3.66 -3.01 48.11
C VAL A 703 -2.19 -3.13 48.52
N GLU A 704 -1.38 -3.84 47.75
CA GLU A 704 0.04 -4.04 48.02
C GLU A 704 0.86 -2.79 47.72
N LEU A 705 0.53 -2.05 46.66
CA LEU A 705 1.06 -0.72 46.40
C LEU A 705 0.70 0.23 47.53
N LEU A 706 -0.57 0.27 47.96
CA LEU A 706 -1.01 1.12 49.06
C LEU A 706 -0.20 0.88 50.34
N LYS A 707 0.11 -0.38 50.66
CA LYS A 707 0.97 -0.75 51.81
C LYS A 707 2.42 -0.26 51.70
N ARG A 708 2.92 -0.04 50.48
CA ARG A 708 4.30 0.39 50.19
C ARG A 708 4.40 1.90 49.96
N ILE A 709 3.28 2.61 49.84
CA ILE A 709 3.26 4.07 49.67
C ILE A 709 3.65 4.73 50.98
N ASP A 710 4.74 5.50 50.93
CA ASP A 710 5.12 6.41 52.01
C ASP A 710 4.24 7.67 51.92
N ARG A 711 3.32 7.84 52.89
CA ARG A 711 2.36 8.96 52.89
C ARG A 711 3.04 10.32 52.94
N GLU A 712 4.20 10.41 53.57
CA GLU A 712 4.94 11.67 53.68
C GLU A 712 5.51 12.13 52.32
N LYS A 713 5.70 11.18 51.39
CA LYS A 713 6.20 11.45 50.03
C LYS A 713 5.09 11.68 49.01
N LEU A 714 3.81 11.55 49.40
CA LEU A 714 2.70 11.88 48.51
C LEU A 714 2.56 13.41 48.38
N PRO A 715 2.12 13.94 47.23
CA PRO A 715 1.69 15.33 47.12
C PRO A 715 0.58 15.67 48.13
N GLU A 716 0.55 16.88 48.67
CA GLU A 716 -0.39 17.32 49.74
C GLU A 716 -1.86 16.97 49.47
N GLN A 717 -2.29 17.10 48.21
CA GLN A 717 -3.64 16.75 47.76
C GLN A 717 -4.03 15.27 47.99
N PHE A 718 -3.06 14.37 48.11
CA PHE A 718 -3.28 12.94 48.34
C PHE A 718 -2.94 12.50 49.78
N LYS A 719 -2.12 13.27 50.52
CA LYS A 719 -1.72 12.94 51.90
C LYS A 719 -2.93 12.77 52.82
N ASN A 720 -3.94 13.61 52.63
CA ASN A 720 -5.15 13.68 53.46
C ASN A 720 -6.27 12.72 53.02
N LEU A 721 -6.07 11.93 51.97
CA LEU A 721 -7.05 10.93 51.55
C LEU A 721 -7.02 9.70 52.46
N ASP A 722 -8.19 9.16 52.75
CA ASP A 722 -8.30 7.86 53.43
C ASP A 722 -7.79 6.72 52.52
N ASP A 723 -7.42 5.59 53.15
CA ASP A 723 -6.91 4.42 52.43
C ASP A 723 -7.93 3.88 51.41
N ALA A 724 -9.24 4.06 51.64
CA ALA A 724 -10.27 3.61 50.73
C ALA A 724 -10.28 4.40 49.41
N LYS A 725 -10.16 5.73 49.47
CA LYS A 725 -10.06 6.60 48.30
C LYS A 725 -8.73 6.43 47.57
N LEU A 726 -7.63 6.27 48.31
CA LEU A 726 -6.33 5.95 47.70
C LEU A 726 -6.38 4.60 46.97
N LEU A 727 -7.02 3.60 47.57
CA LEU A 727 -7.21 2.30 46.93
C LEU A 727 -8.05 2.41 45.66
N GLU A 728 -9.17 3.15 45.71
CA GLU A 728 -10.03 3.38 44.55
C GLU A 728 -9.27 4.07 43.40
N LEU A 729 -8.44 5.07 43.71
CA LEU A 729 -7.59 5.76 42.73
C LEU A 729 -6.54 4.82 42.13
N LEU A 730 -5.89 3.99 42.95
CA LEU A 730 -4.91 3.00 42.49
C LEU A 730 -5.56 1.95 41.58
N GLU A 731 -6.72 1.42 41.96
CA GLU A 731 -7.48 0.46 41.14
C GLU A 731 -7.90 1.06 39.80
N LYS A 732 -8.31 2.34 39.79
CA LYS A 732 -8.64 3.06 38.55
C LYS A 732 -7.41 3.33 37.67
N SER A 733 -6.22 3.47 38.26
CA SER A 733 -5.00 3.86 37.54
C SER A 733 -4.19 2.67 37.04
N LEU A 734 -4.24 1.53 37.72
CA LEU A 734 -3.48 0.35 37.35
C LEU A 734 -4.09 -0.40 36.15
N PRO A 735 -3.27 -1.06 35.30
CA PRO A 735 -3.78 -1.95 34.27
C PRO A 735 -4.59 -3.08 34.89
N GLN A 736 -5.74 -3.33 34.30
CA GLN A 736 -6.54 -4.50 34.61
C GLN A 736 -5.81 -5.74 34.09
N GLN A 737 -5.71 -6.74 34.96
CA GLN A 737 -5.27 -8.08 34.59
C GLN A 737 -6.49 -8.96 34.35
N ARG A 738 -6.40 -9.78 33.30
CA ARG A 738 -7.39 -10.80 32.98
C ARG A 738 -6.71 -12.16 32.94
N LYS A 739 -7.44 -13.19 33.34
CA LYS A 739 -6.90 -14.55 33.37
C LYS A 739 -6.62 -14.98 31.93
N ALA A 740 -5.40 -15.43 31.67
CA ALA A 740 -5.06 -15.99 30.36
C ALA A 740 -5.87 -17.26 30.12
N GLU A 741 -6.44 -17.37 28.93
CA GLU A 741 -7.22 -18.52 28.50
C GLU A 741 -6.62 -19.14 27.24
N ASN A 742 -6.70 -20.47 27.13
CA ASN A 742 -6.27 -21.14 25.89
C ASN A 742 -7.38 -21.02 24.84
N LEU A 743 -7.20 -20.07 23.91
CA LEU A 743 -8.14 -19.81 22.82
C LEU A 743 -7.71 -20.44 21.49
N THR A 744 -6.69 -21.30 21.49
CA THR A 744 -6.16 -21.94 20.26
C THR A 744 -7.24 -22.68 19.50
N GLN A 745 -8.08 -23.45 20.20
CA GLN A 745 -9.12 -24.27 19.58
C GLN A 745 -10.30 -23.41 19.06
N PRO A 746 -10.88 -22.46 19.83
CA PRO A 746 -11.88 -21.52 19.31
C PRO A 746 -11.39 -20.68 18.12
N ILE A 747 -10.15 -20.17 18.15
CA ILE A 747 -9.57 -19.39 17.04
C ILE A 747 -9.44 -20.25 15.78
N LYS A 748 -8.93 -21.48 15.95
CA LYS A 748 -8.83 -22.45 14.85
C LYS A 748 -10.20 -22.78 14.27
N GLU A 749 -11.20 -23.02 15.12
CA GLU A 749 -12.58 -23.28 14.70
C GLU A 749 -13.14 -22.11 13.87
N LEU A 750 -13.00 -20.87 14.34
CA LEU A 750 -13.45 -19.68 13.61
C LEU A 750 -12.73 -19.49 12.27
N ALA A 751 -11.45 -19.82 12.19
CA ALA A 751 -10.66 -19.77 10.97
C ALA A 751 -11.09 -20.86 9.96
N ASP A 752 -11.30 -22.09 10.45
CA ASP A 752 -11.76 -23.24 9.68
C ASP A 752 -13.12 -22.94 9.02
N TRP A 753 -14.05 -22.31 9.77
CA TRP A 753 -15.37 -21.90 9.26
C TRP A 753 -15.37 -20.58 8.46
N GLY A 754 -14.24 -19.88 8.35
CA GLY A 754 -14.13 -18.65 7.54
C GLY A 754 -14.68 -17.37 8.15
N LEU A 755 -15.00 -17.39 9.43
CA LEU A 755 -15.56 -16.24 10.15
C LEU A 755 -14.45 -15.33 10.75
N LEU A 756 -13.24 -15.86 10.83
CA LEU A 756 -12.04 -15.15 11.29
C LEU A 756 -10.88 -15.40 10.34
N THR A 757 -10.05 -14.38 10.10
CA THR A 757 -8.84 -14.50 9.29
C THR A 757 -7.61 -14.34 10.17
N PRO A 758 -6.84 -15.42 10.43
CA PRO A 758 -5.54 -15.30 11.06
C PRO A 758 -4.52 -14.73 10.07
N ILE A 759 -3.87 -13.63 10.45
CA ILE A 759 -2.77 -13.01 9.71
C ILE A 759 -1.47 -13.55 10.30
N LEU A 760 -0.68 -14.21 9.46
CA LEU A 760 0.58 -14.82 9.83
C LEU A 760 1.76 -13.94 9.41
N GLU A 761 2.70 -13.69 10.32
CA GLU A 761 3.98 -13.06 10.03
C GLU A 761 5.10 -14.07 10.34
N ALA A 762 5.98 -14.30 9.36
CA ALA A 762 7.06 -15.30 9.43
C ALA A 762 6.58 -16.70 9.89
N GLY A 763 5.33 -17.07 9.54
CA GLY A 763 4.72 -18.36 9.90
C GLY A 763 4.11 -18.42 11.31
N SER A 764 4.16 -17.33 12.08
CA SER A 764 3.55 -17.22 13.42
C SER A 764 2.28 -16.37 13.40
N LEU A 765 1.31 -16.64 14.28
CA LEU A 765 0.07 -15.87 14.37
C LEU A 765 0.35 -14.47 14.92
N ALA A 766 0.28 -13.46 14.05
CA ALA A 766 0.55 -12.08 14.40
C ALA A 766 -0.72 -11.30 14.74
N GLN A 767 -1.78 -11.45 13.93
CA GLN A 767 -3.03 -10.72 14.10
C GLN A 767 -4.25 -11.57 13.76
N LEU A 768 -5.40 -11.16 14.29
CA LEU A 768 -6.72 -11.71 14.05
C LEU A 768 -7.58 -10.62 13.40
N ALA A 769 -8.15 -10.93 12.24
CA ALA A 769 -9.01 -10.01 11.51
C ALA A 769 -10.43 -10.60 11.35
N VAL A 770 -11.43 -9.86 11.83
CA VAL A 770 -12.83 -10.12 11.53
C VAL A 770 -13.22 -9.32 10.30
N HIS A 771 -13.74 -9.98 9.27
CA HIS A 771 -14.15 -9.31 8.04
C HIS A 771 -15.36 -8.40 8.30
N SER A 772 -15.46 -7.25 7.62
CA SER A 772 -16.53 -6.26 7.85
C SER A 772 -17.95 -6.84 7.74
N LEU A 773 -18.18 -7.73 6.76
CA LEU A 773 -19.44 -8.46 6.61
C LEU A 773 -19.78 -9.33 7.83
N VAL A 774 -18.78 -9.96 8.45
CA VAL A 774 -18.95 -10.78 9.66
C VAL A 774 -19.24 -9.88 10.87
N ARG A 775 -18.55 -8.73 10.97
CA ARG A 775 -18.86 -7.71 11.98
C ARG A 775 -20.30 -7.20 11.88
N ASP A 776 -20.75 -6.87 10.67
CA ASP A 776 -22.13 -6.43 10.45
C ASP A 776 -23.14 -7.52 10.82
N PHE A 777 -22.88 -8.76 10.42
CA PHE A 777 -23.68 -9.91 10.79
C PHE A 777 -23.77 -10.07 12.32
N CYS A 778 -22.65 -9.98 13.05
CA CYS A 778 -22.67 -10.01 14.51
C CYS A 778 -23.43 -8.81 15.09
N ARG A 779 -23.18 -7.58 14.63
CA ARG A 779 -23.87 -6.37 15.10
C ARG A 779 -25.38 -6.47 14.98
N GLU A 780 -25.90 -6.96 13.86
CA GLU A 780 -27.35 -7.08 13.61
C GLU A 780 -28.03 -8.12 14.50
N ARG A 781 -27.29 -9.09 15.03
CA ARG A 781 -27.79 -10.10 15.97
C ARG A 781 -27.87 -9.60 17.41
N HIS A 782 -27.12 -8.56 17.73
CA HIS A 782 -27.11 -7.95 19.06
C HIS A 782 -28.09 -6.79 19.15
N ASN A 783 -28.74 -6.65 20.30
CA ASN A 783 -29.45 -5.40 20.59
C ASN A 783 -28.43 -4.26 20.81
N ARG A 784 -28.91 -3.02 20.75
CA ARG A 784 -28.05 -1.83 20.82
C ARG A 784 -27.19 -1.76 22.09
N GLU A 785 -27.72 -2.15 23.25
CA GLU A 785 -26.97 -2.09 24.52
C GLU A 785 -25.94 -3.22 24.63
N ALA A 786 -26.26 -4.43 24.18
CA ALA A 786 -25.31 -5.53 24.11
C ALA A 786 -24.12 -5.18 23.21
N TRP A 787 -24.39 -4.61 22.03
CA TRP A 787 -23.32 -4.15 21.12
C TRP A 787 -22.43 -3.08 21.76
N ARG A 788 -23.05 -2.10 22.45
CA ARG A 788 -22.31 -1.05 23.18
C ARG A 788 -21.36 -1.62 24.24
N LEU A 789 -21.78 -2.64 24.98
CA LEU A 789 -20.93 -3.29 25.97
C LEU A 789 -19.70 -3.96 25.34
N LEU A 790 -19.88 -4.60 24.18
CA LEU A 790 -18.76 -5.19 23.43
C LEU A 790 -17.77 -4.11 22.94
N LEU A 791 -18.28 -3.00 22.41
CA LEU A 791 -17.45 -1.86 21.99
C LEU A 791 -16.67 -1.25 23.17
N ARG A 792 -17.31 -1.13 24.35
CA ARG A 792 -16.64 -0.65 25.57
C ARG A 792 -15.51 -1.57 26.01
N ASP A 793 -15.71 -2.89 25.94
CA ASP A 793 -14.68 -3.86 26.33
C ASP A 793 -13.50 -3.87 25.35
N ALA A 794 -13.78 -3.72 24.05
CA ALA A 794 -12.77 -3.54 23.02
C ALA A 794 -12.01 -2.21 23.18
N ALA A 795 -12.67 -1.11 23.51
CA ALA A 795 -12.01 0.16 23.82
C ALA A 795 -11.11 0.04 25.06
N ALA A 796 -11.58 -0.68 26.08
CA ALA A 796 -10.82 -0.90 27.31
C ALA A 796 -9.50 -1.64 27.05
N PHE A 797 -9.46 -2.59 26.11
CA PHE A 797 -8.23 -3.27 25.70
C PHE A 797 -7.12 -2.28 25.31
N TYR A 798 -7.43 -1.34 24.40
CA TYR A 798 -6.46 -0.36 23.93
C TYR A 798 -6.01 0.59 25.05
N THR A 799 -6.95 1.12 25.83
CA THR A 799 -6.61 2.02 26.95
C THR A 799 -5.80 1.32 28.05
N ASN A 800 -5.98 0.00 28.22
CA ASN A 800 -5.24 -0.76 29.21
C ASN A 800 -3.76 -0.93 28.84
N GLN A 801 -3.45 -1.03 27.54
CA GLN A 801 -2.07 -1.14 27.05
C GLN A 801 -1.25 0.13 27.28
N THR A 802 -1.90 1.29 27.26
CA THR A 802 -1.23 2.59 27.36
C THR A 802 -1.25 3.19 28.76
N LYS A 803 -1.97 2.55 29.69
CA LYS A 803 -2.33 3.12 31.00
C LYS A 803 -1.16 3.51 31.90
N LEU A 804 -0.03 2.79 31.82
CA LEU A 804 1.18 3.07 32.59
C LEU A 804 2.22 3.92 31.84
N ILE A 805 1.97 4.23 30.57
CA ILE A 805 2.87 5.04 29.76
C ILE A 805 2.57 6.50 30.09
N ARG A 806 3.58 7.23 30.59
CA ARG A 806 3.43 8.66 30.84
C ARG A 806 3.04 9.35 29.53
N ARG A 807 2.17 10.35 29.62
CA ARG A 807 1.62 11.04 28.44
C ARG A 807 2.73 11.45 27.46
N ASP A 808 3.79 12.10 27.96
CA ASP A 808 4.88 12.62 27.12
C ASP A 808 5.83 11.54 26.58
N ASP A 809 5.77 10.30 27.11
CA ASP A 809 6.59 9.15 26.67
C ASP A 809 5.84 8.22 25.69
N LYS A 810 4.59 8.55 25.34
CA LYS A 810 3.79 7.72 24.42
C LYS A 810 4.39 7.74 23.02
N SER A 811 4.63 6.55 22.48
CA SER A 811 4.98 6.38 21.07
C SER A 811 3.78 6.67 20.15
N PRO A 812 3.99 6.95 18.86
CA PRO A 812 2.90 7.09 17.90
C PRO A 812 1.95 5.89 17.87
N ALA A 813 2.47 4.67 18.01
CA ALA A 813 1.66 3.46 18.08
C ALA A 813 0.76 3.43 19.31
N ALA A 814 1.28 3.80 20.49
CA ALA A 814 0.50 3.89 21.72
C ALA A 814 -0.61 4.95 21.60
N LEU A 815 -0.30 6.12 21.01
CA LEU A 815 -1.29 7.17 20.79
C LEU A 815 -2.42 6.70 19.85
N TRP A 816 -2.07 6.00 18.76
CA TRP A 816 -3.09 5.47 17.84
C TRP A 816 -3.97 4.39 18.47
N SER A 817 -3.44 3.57 19.38
CA SER A 817 -4.29 2.69 20.20
C SER A 817 -5.33 3.49 21.00
N GLU A 818 -4.96 4.63 21.58
CA GLU A 818 -5.94 5.50 22.27
C GLU A 818 -6.95 6.14 21.33
N MET A 819 -6.54 6.46 20.10
CA MET A 819 -7.47 6.98 19.08
C MET A 819 -8.43 5.90 18.56
N GLU A 820 -8.01 4.63 18.50
CA GLU A 820 -8.94 3.52 18.24
C GLU A 820 -9.92 3.33 19.41
N ALA A 821 -9.46 3.49 20.65
CA ALA A 821 -10.36 3.53 21.81
C ALA A 821 -11.36 4.69 21.71
N PHE A 822 -10.91 5.88 21.30
CA PHE A 822 -11.77 7.04 21.05
C PHE A 822 -12.88 6.70 20.03
N GLU A 823 -12.52 6.10 18.90
CA GLU A 823 -13.49 5.72 17.86
C GLU A 823 -14.52 4.69 18.35
N LEU A 824 -14.09 3.68 19.11
CA LEU A 824 -14.99 2.68 19.70
C LEU A 824 -15.94 3.30 20.73
N ARG A 825 -15.47 4.30 21.51
CA ARG A 825 -16.31 5.07 22.44
C ARG A 825 -17.31 5.97 21.72
N MET A 826 -16.89 6.58 20.60
CA MET A 826 -17.79 7.32 19.71
C MET A 826 -18.88 6.41 19.14
N GLU A 827 -18.55 5.19 18.71
CA GLU A 827 -19.54 4.22 18.21
C GLU A 827 -20.50 3.74 19.33
N ALA A 828 -19.97 3.53 20.54
CA ALA A 828 -20.77 3.18 21.71
C ALA A 828 -21.72 4.32 22.15
N GLY A 829 -21.36 5.56 21.84
CA GLY A 829 -22.06 6.77 22.30
C GLY A 829 -21.62 7.23 23.69
N ASP A 830 -20.41 6.86 24.10
CA ASP A 830 -19.77 7.28 25.35
C ASP A 830 -18.94 8.56 25.10
N TRP A 831 -19.64 9.66 24.80
CA TRP A 831 -19.01 10.92 24.35
C TRP A 831 -18.03 11.51 25.37
N GLU A 832 -18.31 11.33 26.65
CA GLU A 832 -17.50 11.81 27.77
C GLU A 832 -16.15 11.10 27.83
N ASP A 833 -16.16 9.77 27.75
CA ASP A 833 -14.95 8.95 27.72
C ASP A 833 -14.13 9.24 26.45
N ALA A 834 -14.80 9.41 25.31
CA ALA A 834 -14.15 9.78 24.06
C ALA A 834 -13.47 11.16 24.16
N ALA A 835 -14.16 12.17 24.68
CA ALA A 835 -13.59 13.50 24.87
C ALA A 835 -12.34 13.48 25.77
N ASN A 836 -12.38 12.70 26.87
CA ASN A 836 -11.23 12.57 27.77
C ASN A 836 -10.02 11.94 27.08
N LEU A 837 -10.23 10.89 26.27
CA LEU A 837 -9.14 10.29 25.46
C LEU A 837 -8.55 11.31 24.48
N LEU A 838 -9.40 12.06 23.79
CA LEU A 838 -8.96 13.06 22.81
C LEU A 838 -8.17 14.21 23.46
N MET A 839 -8.66 14.75 24.58
CA MET A 839 -7.96 15.81 25.31
C MET A 839 -6.61 15.34 25.87
N ASN A 840 -6.52 14.09 26.33
CA ASN A 840 -5.26 13.50 26.79
C ASN A 840 -4.24 13.31 25.64
N ALA A 841 -4.73 12.97 24.44
CA ALA A 841 -3.91 12.83 23.24
C ALA A 841 -3.55 14.17 22.60
N GLY A 842 -4.35 15.22 22.84
CA GLY A 842 -4.28 16.52 22.18
C GLY A 842 -2.88 17.15 22.15
N PRO A 843 -2.15 17.26 23.27
CA PRO A 843 -0.82 17.86 23.29
C PRO A 843 0.21 17.15 22.40
N LEU A 844 0.15 15.82 22.33
CA LEU A 844 1.04 15.04 21.45
C LEU A 844 0.61 15.15 19.99
N LEU A 845 -0.69 15.08 19.72
CA LEU A 845 -1.23 15.28 18.37
C LEU A 845 -0.81 16.64 17.83
N ASP A 846 -0.95 17.71 18.61
CA ASP A 846 -0.53 19.05 18.21
C ASP A 846 0.99 19.14 17.98
N ARG A 847 1.79 18.63 18.94
CA ARG A 847 3.27 18.59 18.83
C ARG A 847 3.76 17.85 17.58
N TRP A 848 3.05 16.81 17.16
CA TRP A 848 3.38 16.01 15.98
C TRP A 848 2.74 16.52 14.68
N GLY A 849 2.11 17.70 14.69
CA GLY A 849 1.55 18.35 13.50
C GLY A 849 0.10 17.94 13.15
N TRP A 850 -0.59 17.19 14.01
CA TRP A 850 -1.95 16.68 13.80
C TRP A 850 -3.05 17.59 14.34
N GLY A 851 -2.76 18.87 14.54
CA GLY A 851 -3.73 19.77 15.16
C GLY A 851 -5.05 19.90 14.39
N ARG A 852 -5.06 19.74 13.05
CA ARG A 852 -6.31 19.85 12.26
C ARG A 852 -7.18 18.61 12.42
N TYR A 853 -6.55 17.43 12.46
CA TYR A 853 -7.21 16.20 12.87
C TYR A 853 -7.83 16.36 14.27
N LEU A 854 -7.06 16.88 15.23
CA LEU A 854 -7.52 17.13 16.61
C LEU A 854 -8.72 18.09 16.64
N GLU A 855 -8.64 19.21 15.92
CA GLU A 855 -9.74 20.18 15.79
C GLU A 855 -11.01 19.54 15.20
N SER A 856 -10.83 18.72 14.16
CA SER A 856 -11.92 17.98 13.56
C SER A 856 -12.57 16.98 14.53
N GLN A 857 -11.76 16.30 15.34
CA GLN A 857 -12.28 15.40 16.38
C GLN A 857 -13.04 16.17 17.47
N TYR A 858 -12.58 17.37 17.85
CA TYR A 858 -13.35 18.23 18.75
C TYR A 858 -14.70 18.62 18.14
N ASN A 859 -14.76 18.96 16.85
CA ASN A 859 -16.02 19.28 16.17
C ASN A 859 -17.03 18.14 16.21
N ARG A 860 -16.59 16.87 16.13
CA ARG A 860 -17.48 15.69 16.26
C ARG A 860 -18.14 15.55 17.64
N LEU A 861 -17.59 16.22 18.66
CA LEU A 861 -18.01 16.16 20.05
C LEU A 861 -18.81 17.39 20.51
N LEU A 862 -18.68 18.55 19.84
CA LEU A 862 -19.29 19.82 20.28
C LEU A 862 -20.80 19.71 20.55
N ASP A 863 -21.54 19.03 19.66
CA ASP A 863 -23.00 18.89 19.78
C ASP A 863 -23.44 17.67 20.62
N LYS A 864 -22.49 16.88 21.14
CA LYS A 864 -22.77 15.60 21.82
C LYS A 864 -22.37 15.57 23.28
N ALA A 865 -21.32 16.31 23.65
CA ALA A 865 -20.81 16.33 25.01
C ALA A 865 -21.73 17.11 25.96
N GLY A 866 -21.81 16.70 27.22
CA GLY A 866 -22.47 17.48 28.26
C GLY A 866 -21.72 18.78 28.55
N LYS A 867 -22.42 19.79 29.11
CA LYS A 867 -21.86 21.12 29.41
C LYS A 867 -20.47 21.08 30.09
N PRO A 868 -20.22 20.27 31.15
CA PRO A 868 -18.92 20.26 31.82
C PRO A 868 -17.75 19.83 30.92
N THR A 869 -18.00 18.91 29.99
CA THR A 869 -16.97 18.43 29.08
C THR A 869 -16.87 19.29 27.84
N LEU A 870 -17.98 19.88 27.39
CA LEU A 870 -17.98 20.89 26.34
C LEU A 870 -17.09 22.08 26.71
N ALA A 871 -17.17 22.57 27.96
CA ALA A 871 -16.31 23.65 28.44
C ALA A 871 -14.81 23.30 28.30
N LYS A 872 -14.44 22.07 28.67
CA LYS A 872 -13.05 21.57 28.53
C LYS A 872 -12.63 21.37 27.08
N ILE A 873 -13.53 20.89 26.21
CA ILE A 873 -13.27 20.77 24.77
C ILE A 873 -12.99 22.13 24.17
N LEU A 874 -13.83 23.14 24.47
CA LEU A 874 -13.66 24.51 23.99
C LEU A 874 -12.35 25.12 24.49
N HIS A 875 -12.03 24.90 25.77
CA HIS A 875 -10.76 25.34 26.36
C HIS A 875 -9.55 24.74 25.63
N ASN A 876 -9.51 23.41 25.44
CA ASN A 876 -8.39 22.76 24.76
C ASN A 876 -8.30 23.11 23.27
N ARG A 877 -9.44 23.33 22.60
CA ARG A 877 -9.47 23.83 21.23
C ARG A 877 -8.92 25.26 21.14
N ALA A 878 -9.21 26.10 22.12
CA ALA A 878 -8.65 27.45 22.20
C ALA A 878 -7.13 27.43 22.40
N ILE A 879 -6.59 26.53 23.23
CA ILE A 879 -5.14 26.31 23.37
C ILE A 879 -4.53 25.94 22.01
N LEU A 880 -5.14 25.00 21.28
CA LEU A 880 -4.68 24.58 19.97
C LEU A 880 -4.63 25.75 18.96
N LEU A 881 -5.66 26.60 18.94
CA LEU A 881 -5.70 27.77 18.05
C LEU A 881 -4.69 28.85 18.48
N GLN A 882 -4.51 29.03 19.78
CA GLN A 882 -3.49 29.92 20.34
C GLN A 882 -2.08 29.50 19.93
N ASN A 883 -1.75 28.21 20.02
CA ASN A 883 -0.44 27.68 19.58
C ASN A 883 -0.17 27.92 18.09
N ARG A 884 -1.22 28.04 17.28
CA ARG A 884 -1.15 28.34 15.84
C ARG A 884 -1.12 29.83 15.52
N GLY A 885 -1.23 30.70 16.51
CA GLY A 885 -1.28 32.14 16.35
C GLY A 885 -2.65 32.69 15.95
N ASP A 886 -3.70 31.87 15.89
CA ASP A 886 -5.07 32.34 15.66
C ASP A 886 -5.71 32.81 16.96
N TYR A 887 -5.18 33.93 17.45
CA TYR A 887 -5.60 34.53 18.71
C TYR A 887 -7.07 34.99 18.70
N GLY A 888 -7.62 35.32 17.53
CA GLY A 888 -9.01 35.74 17.39
C GLY A 888 -9.98 34.60 17.69
N ALA A 889 -9.83 33.47 16.98
CA ALA A 889 -10.65 32.28 17.19
C ALA A 889 -10.42 31.65 18.58
N ALA A 890 -9.18 31.66 19.07
CA ALA A 890 -8.87 31.19 20.42
C ALA A 890 -9.63 31.96 21.50
N LEU A 891 -9.67 33.30 21.41
CA LEU A 891 -10.43 34.14 22.36
C LEU A 891 -11.93 33.87 22.32
N GLU A 892 -12.50 33.59 21.14
CA GLU A 892 -13.92 33.24 21.02
C GLU A 892 -14.25 31.96 21.78
N HIS A 893 -13.47 30.90 21.57
CA HIS A 893 -13.68 29.63 22.26
C HIS A 893 -13.37 29.70 23.76
N TYR A 894 -12.35 30.47 24.19
CA TYR A 894 -12.14 30.72 25.61
C TYR A 894 -13.32 31.47 26.24
N ARG A 895 -13.95 32.44 25.56
CA ARG A 895 -15.15 33.12 26.09
C ARG A 895 -16.34 32.18 26.20
N GLN A 896 -16.57 31.32 25.21
CA GLN A 896 -17.62 30.30 25.28
C GLN A 896 -17.37 29.31 26.42
N SER A 897 -16.12 28.87 26.58
CA SER A 897 -15.71 28.02 27.71
C SER A 897 -15.96 28.73 29.05
N LEU A 898 -15.53 29.99 29.17
CA LEU A 898 -15.71 30.83 30.36
C LEU A 898 -17.18 30.95 30.75
N GLU A 899 -18.07 31.27 29.81
CA GLU A 899 -19.51 31.38 30.04
C GLU A 899 -20.09 30.06 30.60
N ILE A 900 -19.71 28.92 30.02
CA ILE A 900 -20.17 27.61 30.51
C ILE A 900 -19.60 27.31 31.91
N GLU A 901 -18.32 27.60 32.17
CA GLU A 901 -17.72 27.38 33.49
C GLU A 901 -18.35 28.27 34.58
N GLU A 902 -18.73 29.50 34.24
CA GLU A 902 -19.49 30.40 35.10
C GLU A 902 -20.91 29.86 35.38
N GLU A 903 -21.63 29.41 34.36
CA GLU A 903 -22.94 28.76 34.51
C GLU A 903 -22.88 27.52 35.41
N LEU A 904 -21.81 26.74 35.33
CA LEU A 904 -21.59 25.54 36.14
C LEU A 904 -21.09 25.85 37.56
N GLY A 905 -20.75 27.11 37.86
CA GLY A 905 -20.14 27.51 39.12
C GLY A 905 -18.72 26.96 39.33
N ASN A 906 -18.02 26.54 38.27
CA ASN A 906 -16.68 25.98 38.35
C ASN A 906 -15.63 27.10 38.44
N ARG A 907 -15.43 27.64 39.66
CA ARG A 907 -14.46 28.72 39.93
C ARG A 907 -13.05 28.40 39.43
N ALA A 908 -12.61 27.15 39.53
CA ALA A 908 -11.30 26.73 39.03
C ALA A 908 -11.21 26.84 37.50
N GLY A 909 -12.23 26.36 36.77
CA GLY A 909 -12.32 26.47 35.30
C GLY A 909 -12.35 27.92 34.81
N VAL A 910 -13.10 28.78 35.51
CA VAL A 910 -13.14 30.24 35.26
C VAL A 910 -11.76 30.85 35.41
N ALA A 911 -11.06 30.58 36.52
CA ALA A 911 -9.74 31.14 36.78
C ALA A 911 -8.69 30.68 35.75
N ILE A 912 -8.72 29.41 35.35
CA ILE A 912 -7.80 28.86 34.34
C ILE A 912 -8.05 29.53 32.98
N THR A 913 -9.32 29.69 32.59
CA THR A 913 -9.68 30.30 31.30
C THR A 913 -9.33 31.79 31.24
N LEU A 914 -9.59 32.55 32.31
CA LEU A 914 -9.16 33.96 32.40
C LEU A 914 -7.63 34.11 32.31
N HIS A 915 -6.88 33.20 32.92
CA HIS A 915 -5.41 33.20 32.80
C HIS A 915 -4.97 33.02 31.35
N GLN A 916 -5.59 32.11 30.60
CA GLN A 916 -5.25 31.90 29.19
C GLN A 916 -5.64 33.08 28.29
N ILE A 917 -6.79 33.70 28.54
CA ILE A 917 -7.20 34.95 27.87
C ILE A 917 -6.15 36.05 28.13
N GLY A 918 -5.67 36.17 29.37
CA GLY A 918 -4.57 37.06 29.75
C GLY A 918 -3.28 36.80 28.97
N MET A 919 -2.90 35.52 28.81
CA MET A 919 -1.74 35.13 27.99
C MET A 919 -1.87 35.55 26.53
N ILE A 920 -3.05 35.41 25.92
CA ILE A 920 -3.27 35.88 24.54
C ILE A 920 -3.09 37.39 24.44
N HIS A 921 -3.68 38.17 25.35
CA HIS A 921 -3.51 39.63 25.34
C HIS A 921 -2.03 40.02 25.52
N GLN A 922 -1.29 39.32 26.37
CA GLN A 922 0.16 39.53 26.54
C GLN A 922 0.92 39.26 25.25
N GLN A 923 0.64 38.14 24.57
CA GLN A 923 1.28 37.79 23.28
C GLN A 923 0.98 38.80 22.16
N ARG A 924 -0.14 39.52 22.25
CA ARG A 924 -0.52 40.61 21.32
C ARG A 924 0.06 41.98 21.71
N GLY A 925 0.79 42.08 22.82
CA GLY A 925 1.29 43.34 23.37
C GLY A 925 0.20 44.20 24.05
N GLU A 926 -1.00 43.65 24.23
CA GLU A 926 -2.16 44.30 24.87
C GLU A 926 -2.06 44.19 26.39
N TYR A 927 -0.93 44.62 26.95
CA TYR A 927 -0.56 44.39 28.35
C TYR A 927 -1.58 44.90 29.38
N GLY A 928 -2.37 45.93 29.04
CA GLY A 928 -3.42 46.45 29.93
C GLY A 928 -4.55 45.45 30.13
N ALA A 929 -5.06 44.89 29.04
CA ALA A 929 -6.08 43.85 29.06
C ALA A 929 -5.52 42.56 29.70
N ALA A 930 -4.28 42.20 29.41
CA ALA A 930 -3.64 41.02 30.02
C ALA A 930 -3.60 41.11 31.56
N LEU A 931 -3.20 42.26 32.12
CA LEU A 931 -3.17 42.49 33.57
C LEU A 931 -4.55 42.42 34.20
N GLU A 932 -5.60 42.92 33.53
CA GLU A 932 -6.97 42.82 34.02
C GLU A 932 -7.41 41.36 34.17
N GLN A 933 -7.20 40.54 33.13
CA GLN A 933 -7.56 39.12 33.13
C GLN A 933 -6.74 38.31 34.15
N TYR A 934 -5.43 38.58 34.26
CA TYR A 934 -4.60 37.94 35.27
C TYR A 934 -5.00 38.30 36.70
N ARG A 935 -5.37 39.56 36.99
CA ARG A 935 -5.84 39.95 38.33
C ARG A 935 -7.17 39.29 38.69
N GLN A 936 -8.09 39.17 37.74
CA GLN A 936 -9.33 38.42 37.96
C GLN A 936 -9.03 36.94 38.24
N SER A 937 -8.17 36.31 37.43
CA SER A 937 -7.73 34.92 37.67
C SER A 937 -7.06 34.74 39.03
N LEU A 938 -6.17 35.67 39.41
CA LEU A 938 -5.45 35.67 40.68
C LEU A 938 -6.41 35.70 41.87
N ALA A 939 -7.37 36.64 41.89
CA ALA A 939 -8.34 36.76 42.96
C ALA A 939 -9.17 35.49 43.16
N ILE A 940 -9.57 34.83 42.06
CA ILE A 940 -10.31 33.56 42.13
C ILE A 940 -9.41 32.43 42.66
N LYS A 941 -8.15 32.37 42.24
CA LYS A 941 -7.19 31.36 42.71
C LYS A 941 -6.88 31.51 44.20
N GLU A 942 -6.79 32.74 44.69
CA GLU A 942 -6.68 33.04 46.13
C GLU A 942 -7.93 32.57 46.88
N GLU A 943 -9.13 32.85 46.36
CA GLU A 943 -10.41 32.42 46.95
C GLU A 943 -10.53 30.89 47.07
N ILE A 944 -10.11 30.14 46.05
CA ILE A 944 -10.19 28.67 46.06
C ILE A 944 -8.97 27.98 46.70
N GLY A 945 -7.97 28.76 47.16
CA GLY A 945 -6.75 28.24 47.78
C GLY A 945 -5.75 27.58 46.83
N ASP A 946 -5.78 27.89 45.52
CA ASP A 946 -4.83 27.37 44.53
C ASP A 946 -3.48 28.10 44.60
N ARG A 947 -2.66 27.78 45.63
CA ARG A 947 -1.35 28.41 45.86
C ARG A 947 -0.42 28.32 44.63
N ALA A 948 -0.39 27.17 43.97
CA ALA A 948 0.42 26.98 42.76
C ALA A 948 -0.04 27.90 41.61
N GLY A 949 -1.35 28.00 41.39
CA GLY A 949 -1.93 28.90 40.41
C GLY A 949 -1.71 30.38 40.73
N VAL A 950 -1.75 30.76 42.01
CA VAL A 950 -1.44 32.13 42.48
C VAL A 950 0.00 32.48 42.10
N ALA A 951 0.97 31.65 42.49
CA ALA A 951 2.38 31.86 42.16
C ALA A 951 2.60 32.02 40.64
N LYS A 952 2.05 31.10 39.85
CA LYS A 952 2.14 31.16 38.37
C LYS A 952 1.55 32.45 37.80
N THR A 953 0.46 32.95 38.38
CA THR A 953 -0.19 34.17 37.89
C THR A 953 0.61 35.42 38.27
N LEU A 954 1.15 35.48 39.50
CA LEU A 954 2.06 36.53 39.94
C LEU A 954 3.33 36.57 39.07
N HIS A 955 3.90 35.41 38.74
CA HIS A 955 5.04 35.31 37.82
C HIS A 955 4.72 35.92 36.45
N GLN A 956 3.54 35.64 35.87
CA GLN A 956 3.14 36.23 34.58
C GLN A 956 2.89 37.74 34.65
N ILE A 957 2.33 38.23 35.76
CA ILE A 957 2.19 39.67 36.01
C ILE A 957 3.59 40.32 36.10
N GLY A 958 4.54 39.67 36.78
CA GLY A 958 5.93 40.10 36.84
C GLY A 958 6.58 40.22 35.46
N MET A 959 6.37 39.23 34.59
CA MET A 959 6.83 39.27 33.20
C MET A 959 6.27 40.46 32.43
N ILE A 960 4.98 40.79 32.58
CA ILE A 960 4.41 41.98 31.92
C ILE A 960 5.07 43.27 32.39
N HIS A 961 5.34 43.40 33.69
CA HIS A 961 6.05 44.58 34.21
C HIS A 961 7.49 44.64 33.70
N GLN A 962 8.17 43.50 33.59
CA GLN A 962 9.49 43.38 32.99
C GLN A 962 9.50 43.83 31.53
N ASP A 963 8.57 43.33 30.71
CA ASP A 963 8.43 43.69 29.29
C ASP A 963 8.16 45.18 29.08
N ARG A 964 7.49 45.83 30.05
CA ARG A 964 7.24 47.27 30.08
C ARG A 964 8.42 48.10 30.61
N GLY A 965 9.49 47.46 31.10
CA GLY A 965 10.62 48.13 31.75
C GLY A 965 10.35 48.59 33.19
N ASP A 966 9.21 48.22 33.77
CA ASP A 966 8.88 48.47 35.18
C ASP A 966 9.50 47.38 36.06
N TYR A 967 10.82 47.40 36.13
CA TYR A 967 11.59 46.40 36.87
C TYR A 967 11.27 46.39 38.37
N GLY A 968 10.74 47.50 38.92
CA GLY A 968 10.40 47.61 40.34
C GLY A 968 9.20 46.75 40.68
N ALA A 969 8.10 46.94 39.94
CA ALA A 969 6.91 46.11 40.08
C ALA A 969 7.20 44.65 39.69
N ALA A 970 8.03 44.40 38.66
CA ALA A 970 8.41 43.03 38.28
C ALA A 970 9.04 42.25 39.44
N LEU A 971 10.02 42.85 40.12
CA LEU A 971 10.67 42.23 41.28
C LEU A 971 9.71 41.96 42.44
N GLU A 972 8.76 42.85 42.70
CA GLU A 972 7.75 42.65 43.74
C GLU A 972 6.90 41.40 43.46
N GLN A 973 6.40 41.27 42.23
CA GLN A 973 5.58 40.14 41.81
C GLN A 973 6.37 38.83 41.78
N TYR A 974 7.62 38.85 41.28
CA TYR A 974 8.49 37.67 41.31
C TYR A 974 8.85 37.23 42.72
N ARG A 975 9.09 38.15 43.66
CA ARG A 975 9.36 37.80 45.07
C ARG A 975 8.15 37.17 45.75
N GLN A 976 6.95 37.69 45.51
CA GLN A 976 5.72 37.06 46.00
C GLN A 976 5.54 35.67 45.39
N SER A 977 5.79 35.51 44.08
CA SER A 977 5.78 34.19 43.46
C SER A 977 6.81 33.25 44.09
N LEU A 978 8.03 33.72 44.32
CA LEU A 978 9.16 32.96 44.89
C LEU A 978 8.81 32.41 46.27
N GLU A 979 8.28 33.26 47.16
CA GLU A 979 7.85 32.86 48.51
C GLU A 979 6.82 31.72 48.47
N ILE A 980 5.87 31.79 47.53
CA ILE A 980 4.83 30.76 47.39
C ILE A 980 5.40 29.46 46.83
N VAL A 981 6.26 29.51 45.80
CA VAL A 981 6.86 28.28 45.24
C VAL A 981 7.81 27.61 46.23
N GLU A 982 8.48 28.37 47.09
CA GLU A 982 9.25 27.84 48.23
C GLU A 982 8.34 27.16 49.27
N GLU A 983 7.23 27.80 49.64
CA GLU A 983 6.26 27.26 50.60
C GLU A 983 5.67 25.91 50.14
N ILE A 984 5.29 25.79 48.87
CA ILE A 984 4.70 24.56 48.33
C ILE A 984 5.75 23.51 47.90
N GLY A 985 7.04 23.81 48.04
CA GLY A 985 8.14 22.93 47.67
C GLY A 985 8.34 22.73 46.15
N ASP A 986 7.88 23.67 45.32
CA ASP A 986 8.07 23.64 43.87
C ASP A 986 9.48 24.13 43.49
N ARG A 987 10.47 23.23 43.60
CA ARG A 987 11.88 23.52 43.28
C ARG A 987 12.07 24.05 41.85
N ALA A 988 11.32 23.53 40.88
CA ALA A 988 11.39 24.02 39.50
C ALA A 988 10.86 25.45 39.37
N GLY A 989 9.76 25.76 40.07
CA GLY A 989 9.22 27.11 40.19
C GLY A 989 10.19 28.09 40.86
N VAL A 990 10.92 27.64 41.88
CA VAL A 990 11.98 28.43 42.56
C VAL A 990 13.08 28.78 41.57
N ALA A 991 13.68 27.78 40.90
CA ALA A 991 14.76 27.99 39.92
C ALA A 991 14.35 28.98 38.83
N LYS A 992 13.19 28.76 38.21
CA LYS A 992 12.66 29.64 37.15
C LYS A 992 12.45 31.08 37.64
N THR A 993 11.96 31.27 38.87
CA THR A 993 11.70 32.61 39.41
C THR A 993 13.00 33.32 39.78
N LEU A 994 13.97 32.61 40.37
CA LEU A 994 15.32 33.14 40.61
C LEU A 994 16.02 33.55 39.31
N HIS A 995 15.88 32.75 38.25
CA HIS A 995 16.42 33.09 36.93
C HIS A 995 15.85 34.43 36.43
N GLN A 996 14.54 34.64 36.51
CA GLN A 996 13.94 35.92 36.09
C GLN A 996 14.37 37.10 36.96
N ILE A 997 14.49 36.91 38.28
CA ILE A 997 15.04 37.93 39.18
C ILE A 997 16.48 38.27 38.80
N GLY A 998 17.28 37.27 38.44
CA GLY A 998 18.64 37.42 37.91
C GLY A 998 18.68 38.27 36.63
N MET A 999 17.78 38.00 35.68
CA MET A 999 17.64 38.80 34.45
C MET A 999 17.31 40.26 34.74
N ILE A 1000 16.43 40.52 35.71
CA ILE A 1000 16.09 41.90 36.11
C ILE A 1000 17.31 42.63 36.69
N HIS A 1001 18.07 41.96 37.57
CA HIS A 1001 19.30 42.54 38.11
C HIS A 1001 20.36 42.79 37.03
N GLN A 1002 20.51 41.87 36.07
CA GLN A 1002 21.39 42.05 34.93
C GLN A 1002 20.99 43.27 34.09
N ALA A 1003 19.70 43.41 33.76
CA ALA A 1003 19.19 44.55 33.00
C ALA A 1003 19.40 45.90 33.71
N ARG A 1004 19.46 45.90 35.05
CA ARG A 1004 19.78 47.07 35.87
C ARG A 1004 21.28 47.34 36.03
N GLY A 1005 22.14 46.43 35.57
CA GLY A 1005 23.59 46.50 35.77
C GLY A 1005 24.07 45.98 37.13
N ASP A 1006 23.18 45.39 37.94
CA ASP A 1006 23.49 44.80 39.24
C ASP A 1006 24.08 43.39 39.07
N TYR A 1007 25.20 43.27 38.35
CA TYR A 1007 25.76 41.98 37.96
C TYR A 1007 26.10 41.06 39.14
N GLY A 1008 26.36 41.62 40.34
CA GLY A 1008 26.65 40.83 41.54
C GLY A 1008 25.43 40.06 42.02
N ALA A 1009 24.29 40.75 42.13
CA ALA A 1009 23.02 40.15 42.47
C ALA A 1009 22.57 39.17 41.38
N ALA A 1010 22.73 39.51 40.10
CA ALA A 1010 22.39 38.61 39.00
C ALA A 1010 23.12 37.26 39.09
N LEU A 1011 24.44 37.26 39.33
CA LEU A 1011 25.22 36.04 39.50
C LEU A 1011 24.76 35.19 40.68
N GLU A 1012 24.40 35.81 41.81
CA GLU A 1012 23.90 35.08 42.97
C GLU A 1012 22.61 34.34 42.63
N GLN A 1013 21.66 35.02 41.99
CA GLN A 1013 20.38 34.41 41.61
C GLN A 1013 20.54 33.32 40.54
N TYR A 1014 21.39 33.53 39.53
CA TYR A 1014 21.65 32.52 38.51
C TYR A 1014 22.39 31.29 39.07
N ARG A 1015 23.29 31.45 40.04
CA ARG A 1015 23.96 30.32 40.70
C ARG A 1015 23.02 29.50 41.56
N GLN A 1016 22.12 30.15 42.30
CA GLN A 1016 21.08 29.45 43.05
C GLN A 1016 20.14 28.71 42.10
N SER A 1017 19.74 29.33 40.99
CA SER A 1017 18.98 28.63 39.94
C SER A 1017 19.74 27.42 39.40
N LEU A 1018 21.02 27.58 39.05
CA LEU A 1018 21.88 26.51 38.53
C LEU A 1018 21.94 25.31 39.48
N GLU A 1019 22.20 25.53 40.77
CA GLU A 1019 22.26 24.48 41.79
C GLU A 1019 20.96 23.68 41.85
N ILE A 1020 19.81 24.36 41.77
CA ILE A 1020 18.50 23.70 41.78
C ILE A 1020 18.26 22.91 40.48
N GLU A 1021 18.63 23.46 39.32
CA GLU A 1021 18.48 22.75 38.04
C GLU A 1021 19.37 21.50 37.97
N GLU A 1022 20.57 21.54 38.58
CA GLU A 1022 21.45 20.38 38.76
C GLU A 1022 20.81 19.32 39.67
N GLU A 1023 20.24 19.72 40.81
CA GLU A 1023 19.50 18.82 41.71
C GLU A 1023 18.30 18.14 41.03
N LEU A 1024 17.60 18.88 40.17
CA LEU A 1024 16.45 18.38 39.40
C LEU A 1024 16.85 17.50 38.22
N GLY A 1025 18.13 17.45 37.86
CA GLY A 1025 18.62 16.77 36.66
C GLY A 1025 18.15 17.44 35.36
N ASN A 1026 17.72 18.71 35.41
CA ASN A 1026 17.25 19.44 34.24
C ASN A 1026 18.43 19.98 33.42
N ARG A 1027 18.99 19.13 32.56
CA ARG A 1027 20.15 19.47 31.71
C ARG A 1027 19.94 20.76 30.90
N ALA A 1028 18.74 20.99 30.37
CA ALA A 1028 18.42 22.22 29.63
C ALA A 1028 18.50 23.48 30.53
N GLY A 1029 17.94 23.40 31.74
CA GLY A 1029 18.01 24.49 32.73
C GLY A 1029 19.43 24.78 33.22
N VAL A 1030 20.24 23.74 33.38
CA VAL A 1030 21.69 23.84 33.69
C VAL A 1030 22.42 24.59 32.58
N ALA A 1031 22.24 24.18 31.32
CA ALA A 1031 22.86 24.84 30.17
C ALA A 1031 22.46 26.33 30.09
N GLN A 1032 21.17 26.63 30.22
CA GLN A 1032 20.67 28.00 30.19
C GLN A 1032 21.28 28.86 31.31
N SER A 1033 21.39 28.33 32.52
CA SER A 1033 21.97 29.05 33.66
C SER A 1033 23.46 29.30 33.45
N LEU A 1034 24.22 28.31 32.98
CA LEU A 1034 25.63 28.46 32.60
C LEU A 1034 25.82 29.50 31.48
N HIS A 1035 24.95 29.49 30.47
CA HIS A 1035 24.97 30.48 29.40
C HIS A 1035 24.81 31.91 29.95
N GLN A 1036 23.84 32.14 30.84
CA GLN A 1036 23.64 33.46 31.43
C GLN A 1036 24.78 33.89 32.36
N ILE A 1037 25.35 32.96 33.13
CA ILE A 1037 26.54 33.24 33.95
C ILE A 1037 27.72 33.61 33.04
N GLY A 1038 27.89 32.91 31.90
CA GLY A 1038 28.85 33.24 30.86
C GLY A 1038 28.66 34.64 30.30
N MET A 1039 27.42 35.03 30.00
CA MET A 1039 27.07 36.40 29.56
C MET A 1039 27.47 37.45 30.60
N ILE A 1040 27.20 37.23 31.89
CA ILE A 1040 27.61 38.17 32.93
C ILE A 1040 29.13 38.33 33.00
N HIS A 1041 29.89 37.22 32.91
CA HIS A 1041 31.35 37.29 32.86
C HIS A 1041 31.85 38.03 31.62
N GLN A 1042 31.20 37.84 30.47
CA GLN A 1042 31.51 38.56 29.24
C GLN A 1042 31.25 40.07 29.38
N ASP A 1043 30.10 40.46 29.94
CA ASP A 1043 29.74 41.86 30.18
C ASP A 1043 30.71 42.57 31.14
N ARG A 1044 31.37 41.81 32.03
CA ARG A 1044 32.43 42.30 32.91
C ARG A 1044 33.83 42.30 32.28
N GLY A 1045 33.99 41.77 31.06
CA GLY A 1045 35.28 41.61 30.40
C GLY A 1045 36.11 40.43 30.89
N GLU A 1046 35.52 39.51 31.66
CA GLU A 1046 36.15 38.31 32.22
C GLU A 1046 36.11 37.15 31.21
N TYR A 1047 36.67 37.36 30.02
CA TYR A 1047 36.51 36.47 28.87
C TYR A 1047 36.94 35.01 29.09
N GLY A 1048 37.92 34.76 29.95
CA GLY A 1048 38.37 33.41 30.30
C GLY A 1048 37.29 32.61 31.05
N ALA A 1049 36.67 33.24 32.06
CA ALA A 1049 35.58 32.64 32.82
C ALA A 1049 34.34 32.46 31.93
N ALA A 1050 34.01 33.45 31.10
CA ALA A 1050 32.88 33.35 30.18
C ALA A 1050 33.01 32.17 29.19
N LEU A 1051 34.20 31.95 28.61
CA LEU A 1051 34.46 30.80 27.74
C LEU A 1051 34.31 29.46 28.45
N GLU A 1052 34.71 29.37 29.73
CA GLU A 1052 34.54 28.14 30.51
C GLU A 1052 33.06 27.80 30.69
N GLN A 1053 32.24 28.78 31.05
CA GLN A 1053 30.80 28.60 31.24
C GLN A 1053 30.09 28.28 29.91
N TYR A 1054 30.41 28.98 28.83
CA TYR A 1054 29.84 28.68 27.51
C TYR A 1054 30.24 27.31 26.98
N ARG A 1055 31.47 26.82 27.24
CA ARG A 1055 31.88 25.46 26.84
C ARG A 1055 31.11 24.39 27.59
N GLN A 1056 30.90 24.57 28.90
CA GLN A 1056 30.07 23.66 29.68
C GLN A 1056 28.61 23.68 29.17
N SER A 1057 28.06 24.87 28.89
CA SER A 1057 26.74 24.97 28.25
C SER A 1057 26.70 24.25 26.90
N LEU A 1058 27.72 24.43 26.05
CA LEU A 1058 27.82 23.83 24.71
C LEU A 1058 27.79 22.30 24.78
N GLU A 1059 28.60 21.70 25.65
CA GLU A 1059 28.65 20.24 25.85
C GLU A 1059 27.27 19.69 26.22
N ILE A 1060 26.53 20.40 27.07
CA ILE A 1060 25.19 19.98 27.50
C ILE A 1060 24.16 20.10 26.38
N VAL A 1061 24.14 21.22 25.64
CA VAL A 1061 23.19 21.40 24.52
C VAL A 1061 23.46 20.42 23.38
N GLU A 1062 24.72 20.02 23.17
CA GLU A 1062 25.08 18.93 22.25
C GLU A 1062 24.57 17.58 22.75
N GLU A 1063 24.75 17.25 24.03
CA GLU A 1063 24.28 15.99 24.63
C GLU A 1063 22.76 15.81 24.52
N ILE A 1064 21.98 16.87 24.76
CA ILE A 1064 20.52 16.82 24.70
C ILE A 1064 19.95 17.02 23.29
N GLY A 1065 20.80 17.24 22.29
CA GLY A 1065 20.40 17.46 20.90
C GLY A 1065 19.72 18.81 20.62
N ASP A 1066 19.92 19.82 21.48
CA ASP A 1066 19.39 21.17 21.28
C ASP A 1066 20.24 21.95 20.28
N ARG A 1067 19.93 21.77 18.99
CA ARG A 1067 20.63 22.44 17.88
C ARG A 1067 20.55 23.97 17.97
N ALA A 1068 19.43 24.52 18.43
CA ALA A 1068 19.30 25.98 18.58
C ALA A 1068 20.22 26.50 19.69
N GLY A 1069 20.27 25.80 20.83
CA GLY A 1069 21.20 26.09 21.92
C GLY A 1069 22.67 25.98 21.51
N VAL A 1070 23.02 25.00 20.66
CA VAL A 1070 24.37 24.86 20.08
C VAL A 1070 24.70 26.09 19.23
N ALA A 1071 23.82 26.48 18.31
CA ALA A 1071 24.04 27.63 17.43
C ALA A 1071 24.24 28.93 18.23
N GLN A 1072 23.40 29.17 19.24
CA GLN A 1072 23.50 30.36 20.10
C GLN A 1072 24.78 30.37 20.93
N THR A 1073 25.19 29.22 21.49
CA THR A 1073 26.38 29.15 22.33
C THR A 1073 27.66 29.29 21.50
N LEU A 1074 27.73 28.68 20.32
CA LEU A 1074 28.83 28.88 19.36
C LEU A 1074 28.94 30.33 18.93
N HIS A 1075 27.81 31.01 18.70
CA HIS A 1075 27.79 32.43 18.38
C HIS A 1075 28.46 33.26 19.49
N GLN A 1076 28.11 33.02 20.75
CA GLN A 1076 28.71 33.76 21.87
C GLN A 1076 30.21 33.46 22.06
N ILE A 1077 30.63 32.20 21.86
CA ILE A 1077 32.05 31.83 21.85
C ILE A 1077 32.80 32.58 20.74
N GLY A 1078 32.20 32.66 19.55
CA GLY A 1078 32.71 33.45 18.43
C GLY A 1078 32.86 34.94 18.78
N MET A 1079 31.87 35.51 19.46
CA MET A 1079 31.93 36.90 19.95
C MET A 1079 33.09 37.14 20.92
N ILE A 1080 33.33 36.22 21.86
CA ILE A 1080 34.47 36.34 22.77
C ILE A 1080 35.80 36.26 22.00
N HIS A 1081 35.96 35.29 21.10
CA HIS A 1081 37.18 35.20 20.28
C HIS A 1081 37.42 36.47 19.47
N GLN A 1082 36.37 37.07 18.91
CA GLN A 1082 36.46 38.35 18.21
C GLN A 1082 36.89 39.49 19.14
N GLN A 1083 36.32 39.59 20.35
CA GLN A 1083 36.69 40.59 21.36
C GLN A 1083 38.15 40.44 21.84
N ARG A 1084 38.70 39.21 21.78
CA ARG A 1084 40.12 38.92 22.08
C ARG A 1084 41.07 39.12 20.88
N GLY A 1085 40.55 39.46 19.70
CA GLY A 1085 41.33 39.61 18.46
C GLY A 1085 41.68 38.30 17.76
N GLU A 1086 41.09 37.18 18.18
CA GLU A 1086 41.31 35.83 17.65
C GLU A 1086 40.36 35.57 16.46
N TYR A 1087 40.48 36.41 15.42
CA TYR A 1087 39.50 36.48 14.33
C TYR A 1087 39.30 35.18 13.53
N GLY A 1088 40.33 34.34 13.43
CA GLY A 1088 40.22 33.03 12.76
C GLY A 1088 39.29 32.07 13.49
N ALA A 1089 39.47 31.96 14.80
CA ALA A 1089 38.60 31.14 15.66
C ALA A 1089 37.17 31.73 15.71
N ALA A 1090 37.04 33.06 15.78
CA ALA A 1090 35.72 33.70 15.75
C ALA A 1090 34.93 33.34 14.47
N LEU A 1091 35.58 33.41 13.31
CA LEU A 1091 34.94 33.09 12.02
C LEU A 1091 34.49 31.63 11.94
N GLU A 1092 35.27 30.69 12.49
CA GLU A 1092 34.92 29.28 12.51
C GLU A 1092 33.64 29.02 13.29
N HIS A 1093 33.56 29.54 14.52
CA HIS A 1093 32.37 29.37 15.38
C HIS A 1093 31.13 30.07 14.80
N TYR A 1094 31.29 31.26 14.20
CA TYR A 1094 30.17 31.93 13.52
C TYR A 1094 29.67 31.15 12.29
N ARG A 1095 30.56 30.47 11.55
CA ARG A 1095 30.16 29.63 10.41
C ARG A 1095 29.42 28.38 10.85
N GLN A 1096 29.90 27.73 11.91
CA GLN A 1096 29.20 26.59 12.49
C GLN A 1096 27.81 27.00 12.99
N SER A 1097 27.71 28.12 13.71
CA SER A 1097 26.42 28.69 14.12
C SER A 1097 25.51 28.95 12.90
N LEU A 1098 26.03 29.60 11.85
CA LEU A 1098 25.28 29.87 10.62
C LEU A 1098 24.76 28.61 9.93
N GLU A 1099 25.58 27.57 9.80
CA GLU A 1099 25.19 26.28 9.19
C GLU A 1099 24.02 25.64 9.94
N ILE A 1100 24.07 25.67 11.27
CA ILE A 1100 23.00 25.15 12.12
C ILE A 1100 21.71 25.99 11.99
N GLU A 1101 21.82 27.32 11.96
CA GLU A 1101 20.65 28.19 11.78
C GLU A 1101 20.01 28.00 10.38
N GLU A 1102 20.81 27.71 9.35
CA GLU A 1102 20.33 27.35 8.01
C GLU A 1102 19.61 25.98 8.02
N GLU A 1103 20.15 24.97 8.72
CA GLU A 1103 19.48 23.67 8.94
C GLU A 1103 18.14 23.81 9.68
N LEU A 1104 18.07 24.69 10.68
CA LEU A 1104 16.87 24.95 11.47
C LEU A 1104 15.83 25.80 10.72
N GLY A 1105 16.18 26.38 9.57
CA GLY A 1105 15.33 27.33 8.85
C GLY A 1105 15.09 28.64 9.63
N ASN A 1106 15.93 28.95 10.62
CA ASN A 1106 15.80 30.16 11.44
C ASN A 1106 16.34 31.39 10.70
N ARG A 1107 15.47 32.02 9.91
CA ARG A 1107 15.83 33.20 9.09
C ARG A 1107 16.42 34.35 9.92
N ALA A 1108 15.95 34.56 11.14
CA ALA A 1108 16.48 35.58 12.04
C ALA A 1108 17.91 35.23 12.48
N GLY A 1109 18.14 33.99 12.94
CA GLY A 1109 19.47 33.50 13.33
C GLY A 1109 20.48 33.53 12.17
N VAL A 1110 20.06 33.13 10.96
CA VAL A 1110 20.88 33.22 9.74
C VAL A 1110 21.30 34.68 9.48
N ALA A 1111 20.35 35.62 9.57
CA ALA A 1111 20.63 37.03 9.35
C ALA A 1111 21.57 37.61 10.42
N GLU A 1112 21.39 37.24 11.68
CA GLU A 1112 22.24 37.69 12.80
C GLU A 1112 23.67 37.12 12.70
N SER A 1113 23.82 35.82 12.43
CA SER A 1113 25.12 35.20 12.23
C SER A 1113 25.85 35.78 11.02
N ARG A 1114 25.14 36.04 9.90
CA ARG A 1114 25.72 36.75 8.75
C ARG A 1114 26.09 38.20 9.10
N ALA A 1115 25.27 38.91 9.88
CA ALA A 1115 25.62 40.26 10.32
C ALA A 1115 26.92 40.29 11.12
N GLN A 1116 27.12 39.34 12.04
CA GLN A 1116 28.38 39.25 12.81
C GLN A 1116 29.58 38.87 11.95
N ILE A 1117 29.44 37.93 11.00
CA ILE A 1117 30.50 37.61 10.04
C ILE A 1117 30.85 38.84 9.19
N GLY A 1118 29.85 39.60 8.74
CA GLY A 1118 30.05 40.85 8.00
C GLY A 1118 30.78 41.92 8.82
N LYS A 1119 30.44 42.04 10.11
CA LYS A 1119 31.16 42.91 11.06
C LYS A 1119 32.62 42.47 11.23
N LEU A 1120 32.87 41.18 11.42
CA LEU A 1120 34.21 40.60 11.53
C LEU A 1120 35.06 40.88 10.26
N PHE A 1121 34.48 40.75 9.08
CA PHE A 1121 35.15 41.09 7.82
C PHE A 1121 35.41 42.59 7.67
N THR A 1122 34.53 43.44 8.19
CA THR A 1122 34.76 44.90 8.26
C THR A 1122 35.94 45.24 9.17
N GLU A 1123 36.14 44.49 10.26
CA GLU A 1123 37.24 44.67 11.20
C GLU A 1123 38.58 44.14 10.65
N THR A 1124 38.55 43.05 9.87
CA THR A 1124 39.73 42.45 9.23
C THR A 1124 40.06 43.04 7.84
N ALA A 1125 39.41 44.15 7.46
CA ALA A 1125 39.57 44.84 6.18
C ALA A 1125 39.24 44.02 4.92
N ARG A 1126 38.40 42.98 5.06
CA ARG A 1126 37.86 42.15 3.96
C ARG A 1126 36.53 42.72 3.48
N TYR A 1127 36.59 43.94 2.94
CA TYR A 1127 35.40 44.76 2.70
C TYR A 1127 34.40 44.20 1.66
N PRO A 1128 34.82 43.56 0.55
CA PRO A 1128 33.87 42.95 -0.38
C PRO A 1128 33.02 41.85 0.26
N GLU A 1129 33.64 40.95 1.03
CA GLU A 1129 32.93 39.88 1.74
C GLU A 1129 32.05 40.44 2.85
N ALA A 1130 32.51 41.49 3.54
CA ALA A 1130 31.70 42.19 4.53
C ALA A 1130 30.39 42.74 3.93
N LEU A 1131 30.45 43.34 2.74
CA LEU A 1131 29.28 43.88 2.06
C LEU A 1131 28.27 42.78 1.73
N GLU A 1132 28.73 41.63 1.23
CA GLU A 1132 27.86 40.50 0.87
C GLU A 1132 27.04 40.01 2.08
N HIS A 1133 27.72 39.75 3.20
CA HIS A 1133 27.07 39.25 4.41
C HIS A 1133 26.13 40.29 5.06
N LEU A 1134 26.56 41.55 5.17
CA LEU A 1134 25.74 42.61 5.76
C LEU A 1134 24.53 42.96 4.89
N PHE A 1135 24.68 42.92 3.57
CA PHE A 1135 23.57 43.16 2.65
C PHE A 1135 22.49 42.08 2.77
N PHE A 1136 22.90 40.80 2.78
CA PHE A 1136 21.98 39.68 2.98
C PHE A 1136 21.24 39.82 4.31
N ALA A 1137 21.97 40.07 5.40
CA ALA A 1137 21.39 40.22 6.73
C ALA A 1137 20.37 41.37 6.80
N LEU A 1138 20.68 42.52 6.18
CA LEU A 1138 19.76 43.65 6.11
C LEU A 1138 18.49 43.29 5.33
N ALA A 1139 18.61 42.61 4.19
CA ALA A 1139 17.48 42.23 3.35
C ALA A 1139 16.51 41.29 4.10
N GLU A 1140 17.05 40.27 4.77
CA GLU A 1140 16.27 39.33 5.57
C GLU A 1140 15.57 40.03 6.74
N LEU A 1141 16.29 40.81 7.54
CA LEU A 1141 15.73 41.53 8.70
C LEU A 1141 14.69 42.57 8.30
N ALA A 1142 14.87 43.25 7.17
CA ALA A 1142 13.90 44.20 6.65
C ALA A 1142 12.60 43.52 6.19
N GLN A 1143 12.68 42.35 5.54
CA GLN A 1143 11.49 41.57 5.20
C GLN A 1143 10.71 41.12 6.44
N MET A 1144 11.42 40.80 7.53
CA MET A 1144 10.83 40.44 8.81
C MET A 1144 10.33 41.64 9.63
N GLN A 1145 10.47 42.87 9.14
CA GLN A 1145 10.20 44.12 9.89
C GLN A 1145 10.91 44.16 11.26
N SER A 1146 12.08 43.52 11.35
CA SER A 1146 12.82 43.43 12.59
C SER A 1146 13.49 44.76 12.93
N PRO A 1147 13.44 45.21 14.20
CA PRO A 1147 14.17 46.41 14.63
C PRO A 1147 15.69 46.27 14.44
N ASN A 1148 16.20 45.04 14.40
CA ASN A 1148 17.63 44.75 14.19
C ASN A 1148 18.13 45.14 12.79
N ALA A 1149 17.23 45.35 11.82
CA ALA A 1149 17.59 45.88 10.51
C ALA A 1149 18.32 47.23 10.61
N GLN A 1150 17.94 48.07 11.58
CA GLN A 1150 18.59 49.36 11.80
C GLN A 1150 20.03 49.23 12.30
N ILE A 1151 20.33 48.16 13.05
CA ILE A 1151 21.67 47.85 13.54
C ILE A 1151 22.57 47.47 12.35
N VAL A 1152 22.10 46.58 11.48
CA VAL A 1152 22.85 46.17 10.27
C VAL A 1152 23.02 47.34 9.29
N ALA A 1153 22.01 48.20 9.17
CA ALA A 1153 22.12 49.45 8.41
C ALA A 1153 23.25 50.34 8.94
N ASN A 1154 23.40 50.47 10.26
CA ASN A 1154 24.53 51.20 10.84
C ASN A 1154 25.88 50.51 10.59
N MET A 1155 25.92 49.17 10.63
CA MET A 1155 27.14 48.42 10.26
C MET A 1155 27.56 48.69 8.81
N LEU A 1156 26.61 48.77 7.88
CA LEU A 1156 26.89 49.12 6.48
C LEU A 1156 27.42 50.56 6.32
N LYS A 1157 26.93 51.52 7.10
CA LYS A 1157 27.52 52.88 7.17
C LYS A 1157 28.97 52.82 7.64
N THR A 1158 29.25 52.05 8.69
CA THR A 1158 30.61 51.86 9.19
C THR A 1158 31.51 51.22 8.14
N LEU A 1159 31.02 50.20 7.42
CA LEU A 1159 31.73 49.56 6.32
C LEU A 1159 32.06 50.56 5.21
N ARG A 1160 31.08 51.35 4.75
CA ARG A 1160 31.30 52.40 3.74
C ARG A 1160 32.33 53.43 4.19
N GLY A 1161 32.28 53.84 5.46
CA GLY A 1161 33.25 54.76 6.05
C GLY A 1161 34.68 54.22 6.04
N LYS A 1162 34.86 52.93 6.35
CA LYS A 1162 36.19 52.27 6.35
C LYS A 1162 36.70 51.91 4.95
N TRP A 1163 35.82 51.46 4.05
CA TRP A 1163 36.20 51.05 2.69
C TRP A 1163 36.37 52.25 1.75
N GLY A 1164 35.68 53.35 2.02
CA GLY A 1164 35.66 54.57 1.22
C GLY A 1164 34.60 54.53 0.11
N ALA A 1165 33.91 55.66 -0.09
CA ALA A 1165 32.80 55.79 -1.04
C ALA A 1165 33.18 55.40 -2.49
N ALA A 1166 34.42 55.70 -2.92
CA ALA A 1166 34.91 55.39 -4.26
C ALA A 1166 34.97 53.88 -4.57
N HIS A 1167 35.04 53.02 -3.56
CA HIS A 1167 35.05 51.56 -3.70
C HIS A 1167 33.72 50.93 -3.31
N PHE A 1168 33.09 51.43 -2.23
CA PHE A 1168 31.82 50.91 -1.73
C PHE A 1168 30.67 51.16 -2.72
N ASP A 1169 30.52 52.39 -3.23
CA ASP A 1169 29.34 52.78 -4.03
C ASP A 1169 29.25 51.98 -5.35
N PRO A 1170 30.36 51.74 -6.09
CA PRO A 1170 30.35 50.83 -7.25
C PRO A 1170 30.09 49.36 -6.89
N ALA A 1171 30.61 48.87 -5.75
CA ALA A 1171 30.38 47.50 -5.31
C ALA A 1171 28.92 47.27 -4.91
N TRP A 1172 28.30 48.25 -4.23
CA TRP A 1172 26.88 48.27 -3.92
C TRP A 1172 26.03 48.23 -5.20
N GLN A 1173 26.33 49.09 -6.18
CA GLN A 1173 25.64 49.11 -7.48
C GLN A 1173 25.74 47.77 -8.20
N LYS A 1174 26.91 47.12 -8.14
CA LYS A 1174 27.13 45.81 -8.75
C LYS A 1174 26.33 44.70 -8.05
N ALA A 1175 26.25 44.71 -6.72
CA ALA A 1175 25.55 43.70 -5.94
C ALA A 1175 24.01 43.85 -5.98
N THR A 1176 23.51 45.09 -6.01
CA THR A 1176 22.07 45.38 -5.85
C THR A 1176 21.37 45.82 -7.15
N GLY A 1177 22.14 46.21 -8.17
CA GLY A 1177 21.61 46.82 -9.39
C GLY A 1177 21.14 48.27 -9.22
N GLN A 1178 21.27 48.86 -8.01
CA GLN A 1178 20.81 50.22 -7.70
C GLN A 1178 21.93 51.05 -7.06
N PRO A 1179 21.91 52.39 -7.20
CA PRO A 1179 22.90 53.24 -6.54
C PRO A 1179 22.77 53.16 -5.02
N ALA A 1180 23.89 53.35 -4.31
CA ALA A 1180 23.90 53.36 -2.85
C ALA A 1180 22.86 54.38 -2.33
N PRO A 1181 21.89 53.95 -1.48
CA PRO A 1181 20.83 54.81 -1.01
C PRO A 1181 21.34 55.85 -0.01
N ASP A 1182 20.67 57.00 0.07
CA ASP A 1182 21.16 58.14 0.85
C ASP A 1182 21.29 57.86 2.35
N TRP A 1183 20.55 56.90 2.89
CA TRP A 1183 20.69 56.52 4.30
C TRP A 1183 22.03 55.83 4.60
N VAL A 1184 22.68 55.18 3.63
CA VAL A 1184 24.00 54.55 3.83
C VAL A 1184 25.14 55.51 3.49
N LYS A 1185 24.83 56.60 2.78
CA LYS A 1185 25.78 57.65 2.44
C LYS A 1185 26.10 58.52 3.64
#